data_AF-A0A936QS64-F1
#
_entry.id   AF-A0A936QS64-F1
#
_cell.length_a   1.000
_cell.length_b   1.000
_cell.length_c   1.000
_cell.angle_alpha   90.00
_cell.angle_beta   90.00
_cell.angle_gamma   90.00
#
_symmetry.space_group_name_H-M   'P 1'
#
loop_
_entity.id
_entity.type
_entity.pdbx_description
1 polymer ?
#
loop_
_entity_poly.entity_id
_entity_poly.type
_entity_poly.pdbx_seq_one_letter_code
_entity_poly.pdbx_strand_id
1 'polypeptide(L)'
;MVANSEGVPTSGITGSQATSATATYTWIATSGSGTWTTAANWSPTRTTPDVTDQLQFTNGGTPTATAVPTQTIGRLTISGNTAVVLQGSTTTFMITGDGTPTNELSIANGSSILANGTSSLTFAFSGVAQANVAGTLEFNNTSVTNTLNLTNCTMTVTSVGKLAAGTTSSTSPWTGVTATTLQMDGTYEHKYTTTSGTIPTATWNSGSTCLVSGYTTNTTSPSGVVQTFSNFTWQCAGQTGNLSLGGTVPLAVNGTFTVANTNLGSLRLAGASSPTLPVNNFTQTGGVLELNSGAGSTVLQVSGTFNQSAGVLQSSANGAGTPRIEFNGTSGTQSVNFFNFAPQGGATTYRVINPNGINLTGTGTLTTSFNINNSAGVRISTTASPAISTALNLVYGTTTTLTYDAAGSLNIGAAAFPAANGPVNLVLNVGTGNTATLPFARAISGVFTLTSGKLNTSGLLTLNNTAVGAVSGGSATAHVNGPLARTLPASLVSGSTYVFPIGKGTNNFFELVNPTTNAGGTVVVQAEVFDANSGGTAGANMGALNTDRFWAASITSAIGNFTNSNLRLRDPSVTSLSAIAASTTQGGSYDLQGGTSPTIVAGTSVTTIAPAVTALPGFLVIGTKAISMSYVSSTTTQSVVTPVFVNTTNNQVIGL
;
A
#
# COMPACT_ATOMS: atom_id res chain seq x y z
N MET A 1 13.70 -70.60 -86.08
CA MET A 1 12.80 -69.80 -85.23
C MET A 1 12.25 -70.70 -84.14
N VAL A 2 12.85 -70.62 -82.96
CA VAL A 2 12.31 -71.20 -81.72
C VAL A 2 12.35 -70.03 -80.75
N ALA A 3 11.18 -69.64 -80.25
CA ALA A 3 10.98 -68.39 -79.53
C ALA A 3 11.43 -68.50 -78.07
N ASN A 4 12.20 -67.52 -77.63
CA ASN A 4 12.72 -67.37 -76.28
C ASN A 4 11.64 -66.62 -75.49
N SER A 5 10.96 -67.30 -74.56
CA SER A 5 10.07 -66.66 -73.58
C SER A 5 10.93 -66.19 -72.41
N GLU A 6 11.24 -64.89 -72.36
CA GLU A 6 11.87 -64.29 -71.18
C GLU A 6 10.88 -64.23 -70.01
N GLY A 7 11.39 -64.56 -68.82
CA GLY A 7 10.62 -64.78 -67.61
C GLY A 7 9.88 -63.54 -67.09
N VAL A 8 8.73 -63.79 -66.49
CA VAL A 8 7.92 -62.83 -65.74
C VAL A 8 8.76 -62.24 -64.58
N PRO A 9 8.87 -60.91 -64.43
CA PRO A 9 9.51 -60.32 -63.25
C PRO A 9 8.65 -60.60 -62.02
N THR A 10 9.25 -61.23 -61.00
CA THR A 10 8.61 -61.48 -59.71
C THR A 10 8.22 -60.16 -59.04
N SER A 11 6.98 -60.08 -58.55
CA SER A 11 6.49 -58.94 -57.75
C SER A 11 7.45 -58.64 -56.60
N GLY A 12 7.84 -57.37 -56.46
CA GLY A 12 8.67 -56.92 -55.36
C GLY A 12 8.04 -57.27 -54.02
N ILE A 13 8.84 -57.82 -53.11
CA ILE A 13 8.45 -58.03 -51.72
C ILE A 13 8.26 -56.65 -51.08
N THR A 14 7.03 -56.20 -50.96
CA THR A 14 6.65 -55.13 -50.02
C THR A 14 6.55 -55.75 -48.63
N GLY A 15 7.69 -55.96 -47.98
CA GLY A 15 7.72 -56.25 -46.56
C GLY A 15 7.28 -55.00 -45.80
N SER A 16 6.08 -54.98 -45.25
CA SER A 16 5.77 -54.06 -44.15
C SER A 16 6.56 -54.55 -42.94
N GLN A 17 7.57 -53.79 -42.51
CA GLN A 17 8.23 -54.06 -41.24
C GLN A 17 7.16 -54.00 -40.14
N ALA A 18 6.97 -55.07 -39.38
CA ALA A 18 6.11 -55.06 -38.22
C ALA A 18 6.63 -53.98 -37.27
N THR A 19 5.86 -52.91 -37.08
CA THR A 19 6.07 -51.99 -35.95
C THR A 19 5.94 -52.82 -34.68
N SER A 20 6.98 -52.86 -33.85
CA SER A 20 6.98 -53.60 -32.58
C SER A 20 5.74 -53.20 -31.77
N ALA A 21 5.00 -54.19 -31.26
CA ALA A 21 3.80 -53.92 -30.47
C ALA A 21 4.22 -53.32 -29.12
N THR A 22 3.46 -52.32 -28.66
CA THR A 22 3.63 -51.68 -27.35
C THR A 22 3.71 -52.71 -26.22
N ALA A 23 4.88 -52.84 -25.59
CA ALA A 23 5.12 -53.78 -24.49
C ALA A 23 5.12 -53.07 -23.13
N THR A 24 4.57 -53.71 -22.09
CA THR A 24 4.55 -53.20 -20.71
C THR A 24 5.52 -53.97 -19.83
N TYR A 25 6.38 -53.27 -19.09
CA TYR A 25 7.41 -53.83 -18.23
C TYR A 25 7.31 -53.26 -16.81
N THR A 26 7.23 -54.16 -15.83
CA THR A 26 7.12 -53.80 -14.40
C THR A 26 8.46 -53.98 -13.71
N TRP A 27 8.92 -52.96 -12.99
CA TRP A 27 10.10 -53.08 -12.14
C TRP A 27 9.81 -54.03 -10.97
N ILE A 28 10.65 -55.05 -10.81
CA ILE A 28 10.38 -56.14 -9.85
C ILE A 28 10.70 -55.72 -8.42
N ALA A 29 11.83 -55.04 -8.19
CA ALA A 29 12.30 -54.76 -6.84
C ALA A 29 11.38 -53.79 -6.09
N THR A 30 11.14 -54.07 -4.81
CA THR A 30 10.38 -53.20 -3.89
C THR A 30 11.29 -52.48 -2.88
N SER A 31 12.57 -52.85 -2.83
CA SER A 31 13.58 -52.26 -1.95
C SER A 31 14.99 -52.46 -2.52
N GLY A 32 15.97 -51.79 -1.92
CA GLY A 32 17.37 -51.88 -2.34
C GLY A 32 17.64 -51.26 -3.71
N SER A 33 18.80 -51.56 -4.28
CA SER A 33 19.24 -51.03 -5.57
C SER A 33 19.26 -52.11 -6.65
N GLY A 34 18.83 -51.76 -7.86
CA GLY A 34 18.94 -52.59 -9.05
C GLY A 34 19.28 -51.75 -10.27
N THR A 35 20.13 -52.28 -11.16
CA THR A 35 20.54 -51.58 -12.39
C THR A 35 19.42 -51.59 -13.44
N TRP A 36 19.11 -50.42 -14.02
CA TRP A 36 18.04 -50.25 -15.01
C TRP A 36 18.18 -51.14 -16.24
N THR A 37 19.42 -51.34 -16.70
CA THR A 37 19.76 -52.09 -17.91
C THR A 37 19.83 -53.61 -17.71
N THR A 38 19.77 -54.10 -16.47
CA THR A 38 19.67 -55.54 -16.21
C THR A 38 18.26 -56.01 -16.55
N ALA A 39 18.11 -56.70 -17.69
CA ALA A 39 16.82 -57.10 -18.25
C ALA A 39 15.92 -57.86 -17.26
N ALA A 40 16.51 -58.67 -16.39
CA ALA A 40 15.81 -59.48 -15.37
C ALA A 40 15.26 -58.66 -14.18
N ASN A 41 15.58 -57.36 -14.07
CA ASN A 41 14.96 -56.48 -13.08
C ASN A 41 13.56 -56.02 -13.52
N TRP A 42 13.16 -56.35 -14.75
CA TRP A 42 11.84 -56.07 -15.33
C TRP A 42 11.06 -57.36 -15.51
N SER A 43 9.73 -57.30 -15.36
CA SER A 43 8.80 -58.37 -15.68
C SER A 43 7.75 -57.89 -16.71
N PRO A 44 7.62 -58.56 -17.87
CA PRO A 44 8.50 -59.62 -18.39
C PRO A 44 9.97 -59.17 -18.54
N THR A 45 10.91 -60.09 -18.72
CA THR A 45 12.34 -59.75 -18.89
C THR A 45 12.51 -58.82 -20.10
N ARG A 46 13.07 -57.63 -19.91
CA ARG A 46 13.19 -56.59 -20.94
C ARG A 46 14.51 -56.70 -21.72
N THR A 47 14.61 -57.65 -22.66
CA THR A 47 15.84 -57.90 -23.44
C THR A 47 16.00 -56.99 -24.67
N THR A 48 14.91 -56.42 -25.17
CA THR A 48 14.89 -55.56 -26.37
C THR A 48 14.20 -54.24 -26.05
N PRO A 49 14.94 -53.25 -25.50
CA PRO A 49 14.41 -51.91 -25.29
C PRO A 49 13.85 -51.30 -26.58
N ASP A 50 12.61 -50.81 -26.52
CA ASP A 50 11.93 -50.16 -27.64
C ASP A 50 11.38 -48.79 -27.24
N VAL A 51 11.22 -47.90 -28.23
CA VAL A 51 10.72 -46.53 -28.03
C VAL A 51 9.23 -46.48 -27.66
N THR A 52 8.49 -47.55 -27.92
CA THR A 52 7.06 -47.68 -27.59
C THR A 52 6.84 -48.32 -26.21
N ASP A 53 7.89 -48.70 -25.50
CA ASP A 53 7.78 -49.41 -24.22
C ASP A 53 7.04 -48.58 -23.16
N GLN A 54 6.21 -49.26 -22.37
CA GLN A 54 5.58 -48.73 -21.17
C GLN A 54 6.27 -49.30 -19.94
N LEU A 55 6.96 -48.46 -19.18
CA LEU A 55 7.68 -48.85 -17.99
C LEU A 55 6.89 -48.45 -16.75
N GLN A 56 6.80 -49.35 -15.78
CA GLN A 56 5.99 -49.11 -14.60
C GLN A 56 6.63 -49.57 -13.28
N PHE A 57 6.41 -48.77 -12.24
CA PHE A 57 6.79 -49.04 -10.85
C PHE A 57 5.50 -49.09 -10.01
N THR A 58 4.99 -50.29 -9.77
CA THR A 58 3.63 -50.52 -9.24
C THR A 58 3.58 -51.48 -8.05
N ASN A 59 4.72 -52.06 -7.66
CA ASN A 59 4.80 -53.10 -6.62
C ASN A 59 4.94 -52.52 -5.19
N GLY A 60 4.87 -51.21 -5.01
CA GLY A 60 5.07 -50.53 -3.74
C GLY A 60 6.54 -50.49 -3.28
N GLY A 61 6.76 -49.97 -2.08
CA GLY A 61 8.09 -49.88 -1.47
C GLY A 61 8.95 -48.73 -2.01
N THR A 62 10.27 -48.81 -1.76
CA THR A 62 11.24 -47.75 -2.07
C THR A 62 12.44 -48.28 -2.88
N PRO A 63 12.24 -48.80 -4.11
CA PRO A 63 13.35 -49.30 -4.91
C PRO A 63 14.21 -48.16 -5.46
N THR A 64 15.51 -48.43 -5.61
CA THR A 64 16.44 -47.57 -6.32
C THR A 64 16.79 -48.20 -7.67
N ALA A 65 16.41 -47.54 -8.76
CA ALA A 65 16.85 -47.93 -10.10
C ALA A 65 18.08 -47.11 -10.51
N THR A 66 19.23 -47.76 -10.60
CA THR A 66 20.51 -47.14 -10.91
C THR A 66 20.86 -47.25 -12.38
N ALA A 67 21.82 -46.44 -12.83
CA ALA A 67 22.33 -46.41 -14.20
C ALA A 67 21.23 -46.25 -15.26
N VAL A 68 20.26 -45.36 -15.03
CA VAL A 68 19.22 -45.03 -16.02
C VAL A 68 19.90 -44.49 -17.28
N PRO A 69 19.82 -45.20 -18.43
CA PRO A 69 20.56 -44.85 -19.64
C PRO A 69 19.89 -43.70 -20.39
N THR A 70 20.58 -43.16 -21.40
CA THR A 70 19.92 -42.39 -22.44
C THR A 70 19.06 -43.36 -23.23
N GLN A 71 17.74 -43.17 -23.19
CA GLN A 71 16.78 -43.97 -23.94
C GLN A 71 15.51 -43.18 -24.20
N THR A 72 14.73 -43.66 -25.16
CA THR A 72 13.38 -43.18 -25.43
C THR A 72 12.40 -44.29 -25.08
N ILE A 73 11.27 -43.94 -24.46
CA ILE A 73 10.15 -44.84 -24.14
C ILE A 73 8.81 -44.17 -24.47
N GLY A 74 7.73 -44.95 -24.48
CA GLY A 74 6.38 -44.43 -24.73
C GLY A 74 5.70 -43.95 -23.44
N ARG A 75 5.94 -44.60 -22.30
CA ARG A 75 5.25 -44.26 -21.04
C ARG A 75 6.03 -44.63 -19.79
N LEU A 76 5.96 -43.77 -18.76
CA LEU A 76 6.42 -44.08 -17.41
C LEU A 76 5.26 -43.92 -16.41
N THR A 77 4.94 -44.99 -15.68
CA THR A 77 3.88 -44.99 -14.66
C THR A 77 4.41 -45.38 -13.29
N ILE A 78 4.17 -44.55 -12.28
CA ILE A 78 4.49 -44.85 -10.88
C ILE A 78 3.18 -44.88 -10.09
N SER A 79 2.84 -46.03 -9.53
CA SER A 79 1.59 -46.23 -8.77
C SER A 79 1.77 -47.25 -7.64
N GLY A 80 0.70 -47.69 -6.99
CA GLY A 80 0.77 -48.70 -5.92
C GLY A 80 1.53 -48.25 -4.67
N ASN A 81 1.52 -46.95 -4.36
CA ASN A 81 2.30 -46.33 -3.29
C ASN A 81 3.81 -46.60 -3.40
N THR A 82 4.31 -46.69 -4.63
CA THR A 82 5.74 -46.89 -4.90
C THR A 82 6.50 -45.57 -4.84
N ALA A 83 7.57 -45.51 -4.06
CA ALA A 83 8.46 -44.37 -3.92
C ALA A 83 9.83 -44.69 -4.56
N VAL A 84 9.91 -44.57 -5.88
CA VAL A 84 11.12 -44.93 -6.64
C VAL A 84 12.19 -43.84 -6.55
N VAL A 85 13.44 -44.27 -6.39
CA VAL A 85 14.62 -43.44 -6.58
C VAL A 85 15.24 -43.75 -7.95
N LEU A 86 15.44 -42.73 -8.78
CA LEU A 86 16.05 -42.85 -10.11
C LEU A 86 17.43 -42.18 -10.13
N GLN A 87 18.44 -42.92 -10.57
CA GLN A 87 19.82 -42.43 -10.66
C GLN A 87 20.36 -42.63 -12.08
N GLY A 88 20.56 -41.52 -12.79
CA GLY A 88 21.07 -41.52 -14.16
C GLY A 88 22.58 -41.73 -14.26
N SER A 89 23.06 -41.84 -15.50
CA SER A 89 24.48 -41.93 -15.86
C SER A 89 24.92 -40.77 -16.76
N THR A 90 24.51 -39.52 -16.45
CA THR A 90 24.67 -38.33 -17.32
C THR A 90 23.85 -38.49 -18.60
N THR A 91 22.53 -38.55 -18.45
CA THR A 91 21.64 -39.09 -19.48
C THR A 91 20.40 -38.23 -19.72
N THR A 92 19.87 -38.33 -20.94
CA THR A 92 18.55 -37.82 -21.30
C THR A 92 17.59 -39.00 -21.39
N PHE A 93 16.65 -39.06 -20.45
CA PHE A 93 15.57 -40.02 -20.42
C PHE A 93 14.35 -39.41 -21.10
N MET A 94 14.07 -39.84 -22.32
CA MET A 94 13.03 -39.27 -23.17
C MET A 94 11.74 -40.08 -23.12
N ILE A 95 10.62 -39.41 -22.94
CA ILE A 95 9.27 -40.00 -23.01
C ILE A 95 8.56 -39.41 -24.22
N THR A 96 8.21 -40.24 -25.20
CA THR A 96 7.60 -39.80 -26.45
C THR A 96 6.09 -39.80 -26.33
N GLY A 97 5.48 -38.64 -26.58
CA GLY A 97 4.03 -38.50 -26.71
C GLY A 97 3.50 -39.36 -27.84
N ASP A 98 2.45 -40.13 -27.57
CA ASP A 98 1.78 -40.96 -28.57
C ASP A 98 0.74 -40.16 -29.38
N GLY A 99 0.60 -38.86 -29.09
CA GLY A 99 -0.33 -37.94 -29.75
C GLY A 99 -1.79 -38.12 -29.29
N THR A 100 -2.02 -38.97 -28.28
CA THR A 100 -3.34 -39.17 -27.69
C THR A 100 -3.51 -38.33 -26.40
N PRO A 101 -4.73 -38.20 -25.86
CA PRO A 101 -4.96 -37.48 -24.60
C PRO A 101 -4.50 -38.24 -23.35
N THR A 102 -3.69 -39.29 -23.49
CA THR A 102 -3.18 -40.05 -22.34
C THR A 102 -2.01 -39.33 -21.68
N ASN A 103 -1.69 -39.70 -20.43
CA ASN A 103 -0.51 -39.18 -19.74
C ASN A 103 0.66 -40.14 -19.97
N GLU A 104 1.68 -39.69 -20.69
CA GLU A 104 2.91 -40.46 -20.89
C GLU A 104 3.81 -40.49 -19.65
N LEU A 105 3.71 -39.51 -18.77
CA LEU A 105 4.21 -39.60 -17.41
C LEU A 105 3.04 -39.55 -16.43
N SER A 106 2.89 -40.58 -15.60
CA SER A 106 1.87 -40.62 -14.54
C SER A 106 2.50 -41.00 -13.20
N ILE A 107 2.36 -40.13 -12.20
CA ILE A 107 2.73 -40.42 -10.81
C ILE A 107 1.43 -40.37 -9.99
N ALA A 108 0.93 -41.52 -9.58
CA ALA A 108 -0.31 -41.62 -8.82
C ALA A 108 -0.17 -41.05 -7.41
N ASN A 109 -1.30 -40.68 -6.80
CA ASN A 109 -1.34 -40.28 -5.40
C ASN A 109 -0.73 -41.36 -4.50
N GLY A 110 0.06 -40.95 -3.51
CA GLY A 110 0.82 -41.86 -2.63
C GLY A 110 2.12 -42.41 -3.21
N SER A 111 2.40 -42.19 -4.51
CA SER A 111 3.64 -42.60 -5.16
C SER A 111 4.63 -41.44 -5.34
N SER A 112 5.90 -41.73 -5.58
CA SER A 112 6.90 -40.69 -5.83
C SER A 112 8.04 -41.12 -6.77
N ILE A 113 8.60 -40.14 -7.47
CA ILE A 113 9.93 -40.21 -8.09
C ILE A 113 10.86 -39.26 -7.33
N LEU A 114 12.03 -39.76 -6.94
CA LEU A 114 13.17 -38.96 -6.49
C LEU A 114 14.36 -39.15 -7.43
N ALA A 115 14.81 -38.09 -8.10
CA ALA A 115 16.07 -38.08 -8.83
C ALA A 115 17.19 -37.54 -7.92
N ASN A 116 18.12 -38.41 -7.49
CA ASN A 116 19.19 -38.05 -6.54
C ASN A 116 20.57 -38.63 -6.89
N GLY A 117 20.76 -39.07 -8.14
CA GLY A 117 22.01 -39.66 -8.60
C GLY A 117 23.18 -38.67 -8.54
N THR A 118 24.41 -39.21 -8.53
CA THR A 118 25.65 -38.42 -8.63
C THR A 118 25.95 -37.97 -10.05
N SER A 119 25.21 -38.46 -11.04
CA SER A 119 25.26 -38.01 -12.43
C SER A 119 23.90 -37.43 -12.81
N SER A 120 23.88 -36.42 -13.68
CA SER A 120 22.63 -35.76 -14.07
C SER A 120 21.68 -36.71 -14.78
N LEU A 121 20.40 -36.60 -14.44
CA LEU A 121 19.28 -37.22 -15.14
C LEU A 121 18.36 -36.13 -15.68
N THR A 122 18.17 -36.08 -17.00
CA THR A 122 17.22 -35.18 -17.64
C THR A 122 15.97 -35.95 -18.03
N PHE A 123 14.82 -35.61 -17.44
CA PHE A 123 13.51 -36.05 -17.93
C PHE A 123 13.09 -35.13 -19.07
N ALA A 124 13.04 -35.66 -20.28
CA ALA A 124 12.66 -34.91 -21.47
C ALA A 124 11.47 -35.56 -22.16
N PHE A 125 10.77 -34.76 -22.96
CA PHE A 125 9.64 -35.21 -23.75
C PHE A 125 9.87 -34.90 -25.23
N SER A 126 9.26 -35.70 -26.09
CA SER A 126 9.19 -35.53 -27.54
C SER A 126 7.76 -35.74 -28.02
N GLY A 127 7.44 -35.29 -29.23
CA GLY A 127 6.06 -35.31 -29.73
C GLY A 127 5.17 -34.30 -29.01
N VAL A 128 3.89 -34.62 -28.83
CA VAL A 128 2.96 -33.84 -28.00
C VAL A 128 2.60 -34.71 -26.81
N ALA A 129 3.33 -34.55 -25.70
CA ALA A 129 3.15 -35.38 -24.51
C ALA A 129 2.34 -34.66 -23.42
N GLN A 130 1.70 -35.43 -22.55
CA GLN A 130 1.09 -34.96 -21.31
C GLN A 130 1.67 -35.69 -20.10
N ALA A 131 1.80 -34.96 -18.99
CA ALA A 131 2.26 -35.53 -17.73
C ALA A 131 1.31 -35.17 -16.59
N ASN A 132 1.01 -36.13 -15.73
CA ASN A 132 0.16 -35.97 -14.57
C ASN A 132 0.89 -36.38 -13.29
N VAL A 133 1.06 -35.44 -12.37
CA VAL A 133 1.69 -35.65 -11.06
C VAL A 133 0.65 -35.50 -9.97
N ALA A 134 0.10 -36.62 -9.50
CA ALA A 134 -0.75 -36.71 -8.30
C ALA A 134 0.01 -37.16 -7.05
N GLY A 135 1.17 -37.80 -7.24
CA GLY A 135 2.15 -38.06 -6.18
C GLY A 135 3.22 -36.98 -6.10
N THR A 136 4.47 -37.38 -5.86
CA THR A 136 5.62 -36.46 -5.79
C THR A 136 6.62 -36.68 -6.92
N LEU A 137 7.05 -35.61 -7.58
CA LEU A 137 8.24 -35.58 -8.44
C LEU A 137 9.29 -34.66 -7.80
N GLU A 138 10.44 -35.22 -7.41
CA GLU A 138 11.50 -34.46 -6.73
C GLU A 138 12.86 -34.57 -7.44
N PHE A 139 13.51 -33.42 -7.61
CA PHE A 139 14.88 -33.28 -8.12
C PHE A 139 15.83 -32.83 -7.00
N ASN A 140 16.68 -33.76 -6.54
CA ASN A 140 17.71 -33.48 -5.55
C ASN A 140 19.02 -33.14 -6.27
N ASN A 141 19.37 -31.84 -6.29
CA ASN A 141 20.44 -31.28 -7.12
C ASN A 141 21.62 -30.79 -6.29
N THR A 142 22.44 -31.71 -5.77
CA THR A 142 23.58 -31.38 -4.89
C THR A 142 24.81 -30.96 -5.69
N SER A 143 25.49 -31.94 -6.30
CA SER A 143 26.69 -31.76 -7.14
C SER A 143 26.38 -31.77 -8.63
N VAL A 144 25.19 -32.27 -9.00
CA VAL A 144 24.70 -32.31 -10.38
C VAL A 144 23.31 -31.71 -10.46
N THR A 145 22.89 -31.41 -11.68
CA THR A 145 21.55 -30.87 -11.96
C THR A 145 20.73 -31.91 -12.69
N ASN A 146 19.85 -32.57 -11.96
CA ASN A 146 18.73 -33.31 -12.56
C ASN A 146 17.73 -32.29 -13.09
N THR A 147 17.27 -32.52 -14.32
CA THR A 147 16.53 -31.52 -15.10
C THR A 147 15.17 -32.06 -15.52
N LEU A 148 14.14 -31.22 -15.44
CA LEU A 148 12.86 -31.42 -16.09
C LEU A 148 12.80 -30.54 -17.34
N ASN A 149 12.62 -31.17 -18.50
CA ASN A 149 12.51 -30.50 -19.79
C ASN A 149 11.10 -30.65 -20.38
N LEU A 150 10.26 -29.61 -20.28
CA LEU A 150 8.87 -29.60 -20.75
C LEU A 150 8.67 -29.02 -22.15
N THR A 151 9.72 -28.89 -22.98
CA THR A 151 9.61 -28.27 -24.32
C THR A 151 8.50 -28.88 -25.20
N ASN A 152 8.23 -30.18 -25.03
CA ASN A 152 7.24 -30.93 -25.79
C ASN A 152 6.16 -31.56 -24.89
N CYS A 153 5.94 -31.00 -23.71
CA CYS A 153 5.03 -31.58 -22.72
C CYS A 153 4.19 -30.51 -22.03
N THR A 154 2.92 -30.83 -21.82
CA THR A 154 2.11 -30.14 -20.81
C THR A 154 2.04 -31.01 -19.56
N MET A 155 2.62 -30.53 -18.46
CA MET A 155 2.58 -31.19 -17.16
C MET A 155 1.56 -30.52 -16.25
N THR A 156 0.71 -31.34 -15.63
CA THR A 156 -0.20 -30.93 -14.55
C THR A 156 0.26 -31.53 -13.23
N VAL A 157 0.54 -30.68 -12.24
CA VAL A 157 0.71 -31.09 -10.84
C VAL A 157 -0.63 -30.90 -10.16
N THR A 158 -1.36 -31.99 -9.95
CA THR A 158 -2.74 -31.98 -9.44
C THR A 158 -2.81 -31.40 -8.02
N SER A 159 -4.01 -31.12 -7.50
CA SER A 159 -4.23 -30.52 -6.18
C SER A 159 -3.62 -31.31 -5.00
N VAL A 160 -3.42 -32.61 -5.15
CA VAL A 160 -2.74 -33.48 -4.16
C VAL A 160 -1.27 -33.73 -4.49
N GLY A 161 -0.84 -33.32 -5.68
CA GLY A 161 0.50 -33.54 -6.21
C GLY A 161 1.53 -32.55 -5.70
N LYS A 162 2.79 -32.96 -5.82
CA LYS A 162 3.94 -32.16 -5.44
C LYS A 162 5.06 -32.22 -6.48
N LEU A 163 5.55 -31.05 -6.89
CA LEU A 163 6.80 -30.89 -7.60
C LEU A 163 7.83 -30.29 -6.64
N ALA A 164 9.05 -30.81 -6.60
CA ALA A 164 10.08 -30.28 -5.72
C ALA A 164 11.45 -30.23 -6.39
N ALA A 165 12.24 -29.20 -6.07
CA ALA A 165 13.66 -29.17 -6.40
C ALA A 165 14.45 -28.44 -5.32
N GLY A 166 15.69 -28.87 -5.10
CA GLY A 166 16.54 -28.18 -4.13
C GLY A 166 17.94 -28.74 -3.92
N THR A 167 18.46 -28.46 -2.72
CA THR A 167 19.83 -28.68 -2.20
C THR A 167 20.84 -27.56 -2.48
N THR A 168 21.94 -27.80 -3.21
CA THR A 168 23.11 -26.89 -3.25
C THR A 168 23.55 -26.47 -4.67
N SER A 169 23.03 -27.08 -5.73
CA SER A 169 23.32 -26.64 -7.10
C SER A 169 22.77 -25.23 -7.35
N SER A 170 23.47 -24.44 -8.15
CA SER A 170 23.03 -23.11 -8.59
C SER A 170 22.38 -23.12 -9.98
N THR A 171 22.48 -24.23 -10.72
CA THR A 171 21.89 -24.35 -12.06
C THR A 171 20.39 -24.63 -11.96
N SER A 172 19.61 -23.96 -12.81
CA SER A 172 18.16 -24.20 -12.93
C SER A 172 17.90 -25.64 -13.40
N PRO A 173 16.98 -26.39 -12.74
CA PRO A 173 16.55 -27.70 -13.22
C PRO A 173 15.38 -27.61 -14.22
N TRP A 174 15.01 -26.40 -14.63
CA TRP A 174 13.84 -26.15 -15.47
C TRP A 174 14.24 -25.77 -16.89
N THR A 175 13.86 -26.59 -17.85
CA THR A 175 14.05 -26.35 -19.29
C THR A 175 12.70 -26.43 -20.01
N GLY A 176 12.38 -25.48 -20.89
CA GLY A 176 11.08 -25.46 -21.58
C GLY A 176 9.86 -25.30 -20.66
N VAL A 177 10.08 -24.90 -19.41
CA VAL A 177 9.03 -24.70 -18.40
C VAL A 177 8.48 -23.28 -18.50
N THR A 178 7.20 -23.16 -18.82
CA THR A 178 6.47 -21.90 -19.03
C THR A 178 5.07 -21.99 -18.41
N ALA A 179 4.33 -20.87 -18.41
CA ALA A 179 2.94 -20.86 -17.96
C ALA A 179 2.02 -21.79 -18.77
N THR A 180 2.37 -22.16 -20.00
CA THR A 180 1.58 -23.10 -20.82
C THR A 180 2.01 -24.55 -20.61
N THR A 181 3.29 -24.81 -20.34
CA THR A 181 3.81 -26.18 -20.22
C THR A 181 3.73 -26.73 -18.79
N LEU A 182 3.62 -25.88 -17.78
CA LEU A 182 3.46 -26.31 -16.38
C LEU A 182 2.20 -25.69 -15.74
N GLN A 183 1.24 -26.55 -15.41
CA GLN A 183 0.01 -26.24 -14.69
C GLN A 183 0.15 -26.72 -13.24
N MET A 184 0.09 -25.79 -12.29
CA MET A 184 0.19 -26.09 -10.85
C MET A 184 -1.19 -25.95 -10.20
N ASP A 185 -1.78 -27.07 -9.77
CA ASP A 185 -2.95 -27.12 -8.88
C ASP A 185 -2.54 -27.49 -7.45
N GLY A 186 -1.43 -28.22 -7.30
CA GLY A 186 -0.87 -28.67 -6.01
C GLY A 186 0.27 -27.80 -5.50
N THR A 187 1.30 -28.44 -4.94
CA THR A 187 2.43 -27.75 -4.32
C THR A 187 3.69 -27.82 -5.18
N TYR A 188 4.34 -26.67 -5.37
CA TYR A 188 5.77 -26.63 -5.69
C TYR A 188 6.56 -26.35 -4.41
N GLU A 189 7.54 -27.20 -4.10
CA GLU A 189 8.45 -26.99 -2.97
C GLU A 189 9.86 -26.64 -3.43
N HIS A 190 10.29 -25.45 -3.04
CA HIS A 190 11.63 -24.91 -3.23
C HIS A 190 12.52 -25.26 -2.04
N LYS A 191 13.37 -26.28 -2.21
CA LYS A 191 14.20 -26.90 -1.15
C LYS A 191 15.69 -26.54 -1.24
N TYR A 192 16.05 -25.47 -1.95
CA TYR A 192 17.45 -25.02 -1.99
C TYR A 192 17.87 -24.48 -0.63
N THR A 193 19.14 -24.68 -0.26
CA THR A 193 19.64 -24.45 1.10
C THR A 193 20.61 -23.27 1.15
N THR A 194 21.69 -23.35 0.38
CA THR A 194 22.80 -22.39 0.37
C THR A 194 22.89 -21.56 -0.90
N THR A 195 22.17 -21.95 -1.96
CA THR A 195 22.03 -21.22 -3.22
C THR A 195 20.59 -20.72 -3.38
N SER A 196 20.36 -19.72 -4.23
CA SER A 196 19.03 -19.18 -4.47
C SER A 196 18.11 -20.14 -5.21
N GLY A 197 18.64 -20.92 -6.16
CA GLY A 197 17.82 -21.75 -7.05
C GLY A 197 16.83 -20.95 -7.90
N THR A 198 15.96 -21.69 -8.59
CA THR A 198 14.93 -21.12 -9.47
C THR A 198 13.57 -21.71 -9.12
N ILE A 199 12.57 -20.85 -8.93
CA ILE A 199 11.14 -21.22 -8.92
C ILE A 199 10.71 -21.35 -10.40
N PRO A 200 10.10 -22.47 -10.83
CA PRO A 200 9.70 -22.64 -12.22
C PRO A 200 8.62 -21.64 -12.63
N THR A 201 8.65 -21.22 -13.89
CA THR A 201 7.55 -20.43 -14.48
C THR A 201 6.36 -21.34 -14.73
N ALA A 202 5.20 -21.05 -14.13
CA ALA A 202 4.03 -21.89 -14.23
C ALA A 202 2.73 -21.07 -14.27
N THR A 203 1.64 -21.71 -14.68
CA THR A 203 0.30 -21.23 -14.30
C THR A 203 -0.01 -21.75 -12.91
N TRP A 204 -0.19 -20.83 -11.96
CA TRP A 204 -0.53 -21.14 -10.57
C TRP A 204 -2.05 -21.08 -10.39
N ASN A 205 -2.71 -22.21 -10.59
CA ASN A 205 -4.16 -22.32 -10.48
C ASN A 205 -4.64 -22.12 -9.04
N SER A 206 -5.91 -21.79 -8.88
CA SER A 206 -6.52 -21.57 -7.56
C SER A 206 -6.32 -22.77 -6.63
N GLY A 207 -5.79 -22.52 -5.43
CA GLY A 207 -5.48 -23.56 -4.44
C GLY A 207 -4.03 -24.01 -4.45
N SER A 208 -3.29 -23.79 -5.55
CA SER A 208 -1.87 -24.16 -5.63
C SER A 208 -0.99 -23.38 -4.65
N THR A 209 0.16 -23.95 -4.30
CA THR A 209 1.11 -23.33 -3.36
C THR A 209 2.52 -23.35 -3.90
N CYS A 210 3.16 -22.19 -3.94
CA CYS A 210 4.61 -22.07 -3.98
C CYS A 210 5.13 -22.04 -2.53
N LEU A 211 5.86 -23.08 -2.13
CA LEU A 211 6.43 -23.21 -0.79
C LEU A 211 7.96 -23.06 -0.85
N VAL A 212 8.50 -22.08 -0.14
CA VAL A 212 9.95 -21.94 0.10
C VAL A 212 10.25 -22.46 1.50
N SER A 213 10.99 -23.57 1.59
CA SER A 213 11.23 -24.28 2.86
C SER A 213 12.69 -24.62 3.13
N GLY A 214 13.54 -24.62 2.10
CA GLY A 214 14.89 -25.19 2.21
C GLY A 214 15.97 -24.28 2.79
N TYR A 215 15.82 -22.95 2.76
CA TYR A 215 16.97 -22.06 2.97
C TYR A 215 17.58 -22.18 4.36
N THR A 216 18.91 -22.23 4.39
CA THR A 216 19.73 -22.24 5.60
C THR A 216 20.64 -21.01 5.65
N THR A 217 21.67 -20.97 4.82
CA THR A 217 22.64 -19.86 4.76
C THR A 217 22.49 -18.99 3.51
N ASN A 218 21.58 -19.33 2.59
CA ASN A 218 21.29 -18.47 1.45
C ASN A 218 20.73 -17.11 1.92
N THR A 219 21.24 -16.03 1.32
CA THR A 219 20.82 -14.65 1.62
C THR A 219 20.24 -13.93 0.39
N THR A 220 20.20 -14.61 -0.75
CA THR A 220 19.78 -14.03 -2.05
C THR A 220 18.41 -14.53 -2.48
N SER A 221 17.64 -13.68 -3.17
CA SER A 221 16.30 -14.01 -3.67
C SER A 221 16.30 -15.23 -4.61
N PRO A 222 15.32 -16.14 -4.52
CA PRO A 222 15.10 -17.14 -5.56
C PRO A 222 14.82 -16.48 -6.91
N SER A 223 15.41 -17.01 -7.98
CA SER A 223 14.99 -16.63 -9.33
C SER A 223 13.55 -17.10 -9.59
N GLY A 224 12.83 -16.41 -10.48
CA GLY A 224 11.46 -16.80 -10.87
C GLY A 224 10.37 -16.44 -9.85
N VAL A 225 10.68 -15.68 -8.80
CA VAL A 225 9.70 -15.21 -7.82
C VAL A 225 8.70 -14.20 -8.39
N VAL A 226 9.01 -13.52 -9.49
CA VAL A 226 8.16 -12.48 -10.09
C VAL A 226 7.08 -13.13 -10.98
N GLN A 227 6.09 -13.76 -10.33
CA GLN A 227 4.93 -14.40 -10.95
C GLN A 227 3.66 -14.07 -10.15
N THR A 228 2.50 -14.38 -10.71
CA THR A 228 1.24 -14.40 -9.96
C THR A 228 1.04 -15.79 -9.38
N PHE A 229 1.08 -15.92 -8.05
CA PHE A 229 0.83 -17.18 -7.36
C PHE A 229 -0.62 -17.26 -6.86
N SER A 230 -1.14 -18.48 -6.69
CA SER A 230 -2.33 -18.67 -5.85
C SER A 230 -1.95 -18.48 -4.38
N ASN A 231 -1.13 -19.36 -3.80
CA ASN A 231 -0.55 -19.15 -2.47
C ASN A 231 0.98 -19.10 -2.55
N PHE A 232 1.59 -18.27 -1.68
CA PHE A 232 3.04 -18.20 -1.53
C PHE A 232 3.38 -18.32 -0.05
N THR A 233 4.17 -19.33 0.32
CA THR A 233 4.49 -19.63 1.71
C THR A 233 6.00 -19.62 1.93
N TRP A 234 6.44 -18.89 2.96
CA TRP A 234 7.81 -18.89 3.45
C TRP A 234 7.91 -19.64 4.78
N GLN A 235 8.63 -20.76 4.77
CA GLN A 235 8.75 -21.67 5.92
C GLN A 235 10.18 -22.22 6.03
N CYS A 236 11.18 -21.34 6.00
CA CYS A 236 12.59 -21.72 6.09
C CYS A 236 13.02 -21.91 7.55
N ALA A 237 12.66 -23.06 8.13
CA ALA A 237 13.00 -23.40 9.52
C ALA A 237 14.51 -23.56 9.78
N GLY A 238 15.32 -23.74 8.73
CA GLY A 238 16.77 -23.80 8.82
C GLY A 238 17.48 -22.46 8.64
N GLN A 239 16.75 -21.37 8.38
CA GLN A 239 17.35 -20.09 7.99
C GLN A 239 18.17 -19.50 9.15
N THR A 240 19.41 -19.10 8.86
CA THR A 240 20.40 -18.66 9.85
C THR A 240 20.68 -17.15 9.80
N GLY A 241 20.35 -16.50 8.69
CA GLY A 241 20.59 -15.08 8.47
C GLY A 241 19.48 -14.43 7.66
N ASN A 242 19.57 -13.11 7.49
CA ASN A 242 18.56 -12.36 6.75
C ASN A 242 18.63 -12.66 5.25
N LEU A 243 17.50 -13.02 4.65
CA LEU A 243 17.37 -13.17 3.21
C LEU A 243 16.67 -11.95 2.64
N SER A 244 17.27 -11.36 1.60
CA SER A 244 16.69 -10.20 0.92
C SER A 244 16.15 -10.58 -0.45
N LEU A 245 14.85 -10.30 -0.66
CA LEU A 245 14.24 -10.34 -1.99
C LEU A 245 14.67 -9.13 -2.84
N GLY A 246 15.25 -8.08 -2.24
CA GLY A 246 15.77 -6.92 -2.99
C GLY A 246 14.71 -6.18 -3.83
N GLY A 247 13.42 -6.32 -3.51
CA GLY A 247 12.30 -5.82 -4.30
C GLY A 247 11.79 -6.77 -5.39
N THR A 248 12.40 -7.93 -5.57
CA THR A 248 11.87 -9.01 -6.42
C THR A 248 10.81 -9.80 -5.64
N VAL A 249 9.65 -9.19 -5.46
CA VAL A 249 8.49 -9.83 -4.81
C VAL A 249 7.59 -10.48 -5.87
N PRO A 250 6.66 -11.38 -5.49
CA PRO A 250 5.59 -11.80 -6.38
C PRO A 250 4.86 -10.63 -7.05
N LEU A 251 4.43 -10.83 -8.30
CA LEU A 251 3.57 -9.85 -8.99
C LEU A 251 2.22 -9.72 -8.28
N ALA A 252 1.68 -10.85 -7.82
CA ALA A 252 0.51 -10.93 -6.97
C ALA A 252 0.44 -12.29 -6.26
N VAL A 253 -0.28 -12.33 -5.13
CA VAL A 253 -0.69 -13.57 -4.46
C VAL A 253 -2.21 -13.57 -4.33
N ASN A 254 -2.90 -14.26 -5.24
CA ASN A 254 -4.37 -14.21 -5.34
C ASN A 254 -5.09 -14.90 -4.16
N GLY A 255 -4.40 -15.78 -3.46
CA GLY A 255 -4.79 -16.44 -2.22
C GLY A 255 -4.04 -15.84 -1.04
N THR A 256 -3.20 -16.64 -0.37
CA THR A 256 -2.55 -16.22 0.87
C THR A 256 -1.03 -16.10 0.71
N PHE A 257 -0.47 -14.95 1.10
CA PHE A 257 0.95 -14.82 1.40
C PHE A 257 1.18 -15.17 2.87
N THR A 258 1.91 -16.25 3.11
CA THR A 258 2.18 -16.79 4.45
C THR A 258 3.64 -16.65 4.83
N VAL A 259 3.93 -16.01 5.96
CA VAL A 259 5.24 -16.08 6.61
C VAL A 259 5.10 -16.93 7.87
N ALA A 260 5.60 -18.16 7.80
CA ALA A 260 5.48 -19.14 8.86
C ALA A 260 6.76 -19.27 9.69
N ASN A 261 7.93 -19.28 9.04
CA ASN A 261 9.19 -19.45 9.75
C ASN A 261 10.38 -18.87 8.97
N THR A 262 11.25 -18.15 9.67
CA THR A 262 12.55 -17.64 9.20
C THR A 262 13.68 -18.00 10.16
N ASN A 263 13.38 -18.81 11.18
CA ASN A 263 14.25 -19.23 12.28
C ASN A 263 15.00 -18.04 12.89
N LEU A 264 16.31 -17.94 12.70
CA LEU A 264 17.13 -16.85 13.27
C LEU A 264 17.21 -15.62 12.36
N GLY A 265 16.77 -15.73 11.10
CA GLY A 265 16.83 -14.65 10.11
C GLY A 265 15.50 -13.90 9.94
N SER A 266 15.49 -12.96 9.01
CA SER A 266 14.29 -12.32 8.47
C SER A 266 14.10 -12.57 6.97
N LEU A 267 12.86 -12.50 6.50
CA LEU A 267 12.52 -12.33 5.09
C LEU A 267 12.36 -10.83 4.83
N ARG A 268 13.26 -10.24 4.04
CA ARG A 268 13.25 -8.82 3.69
C ARG A 268 12.64 -8.61 2.31
N LEU A 269 11.54 -7.87 2.24
CA LEU A 269 10.89 -7.57 0.96
C LEU A 269 11.68 -6.54 0.14
N ALA A 270 12.31 -5.56 0.81
CA ALA A 270 13.02 -4.46 0.16
C ALA A 270 14.31 -4.01 0.87
N GLY A 271 15.23 -3.49 0.06
CA GLY A 271 16.45 -2.78 0.50
C GLY A 271 16.45 -1.34 -0.02
N ALA A 272 16.82 -1.15 -1.29
CA ALA A 272 16.82 0.16 -1.96
C ALA A 272 15.62 0.39 -2.89
N SER A 273 14.91 -0.67 -3.27
CA SER A 273 13.76 -0.67 -4.17
C SER A 273 12.43 -0.52 -3.42
N SER A 274 11.40 -0.02 -4.11
CA SER A 274 10.06 0.21 -3.53
C SER A 274 9.00 -0.69 -4.20
N PRO A 275 9.00 -2.01 -3.93
CA PRO A 275 8.08 -2.93 -4.57
C PRO A 275 6.63 -2.73 -4.08
N THR A 276 5.67 -3.10 -4.92
CA THR A 276 4.27 -3.31 -4.49
C THR A 276 3.98 -4.80 -4.52
N LEU A 277 3.50 -5.34 -3.40
CA LEU A 277 3.10 -6.73 -3.25
C LEU A 277 1.59 -6.79 -2.98
N PRO A 278 0.76 -7.02 -4.00
CA PRO A 278 -0.66 -7.25 -3.83
C PRO A 278 -0.93 -8.70 -3.42
N VAL A 279 -1.68 -8.86 -2.33
CA VAL A 279 -2.12 -10.16 -1.81
C VAL A 279 -3.61 -10.11 -1.51
N ASN A 280 -4.30 -11.23 -1.66
CA ASN A 280 -5.65 -11.34 -1.12
C ASN A 280 -5.56 -11.44 0.41
N ASN A 281 -5.01 -12.52 0.95
CA ASN A 281 -4.79 -12.65 2.38
C ASN A 281 -3.30 -12.51 2.75
N PHE A 282 -3.03 -11.84 3.86
CA PHE A 282 -1.72 -11.88 4.52
C PHE A 282 -1.85 -12.67 5.83
N THR A 283 -0.99 -13.68 5.99
CA THR A 283 -0.92 -14.47 7.23
C THR A 283 0.51 -14.54 7.74
N GLN A 284 0.70 -14.24 9.03
CA GLN A 284 1.98 -14.46 9.70
C GLN A 284 1.76 -15.29 10.96
N THR A 285 2.31 -16.51 10.95
CA THR A 285 2.22 -17.50 12.04
C THR A 285 3.55 -17.73 12.74
N GLY A 286 4.59 -16.98 12.36
CA GLY A 286 5.92 -17.04 12.95
C GLY A 286 6.93 -16.21 12.15
N GLY A 287 8.21 -16.44 12.41
CA GLY A 287 9.32 -15.77 11.73
C GLY A 287 9.33 -14.24 11.85
N VAL A 288 10.23 -13.62 11.09
CA VAL A 288 10.38 -12.17 10.99
C VAL A 288 10.14 -11.75 9.54
N LEU A 289 9.07 -10.99 9.31
CA LEU A 289 8.84 -10.31 8.05
C LEU A 289 9.31 -8.86 8.18
N GLU A 290 10.21 -8.47 7.28
CA GLU A 290 10.77 -7.13 7.25
C GLU A 290 10.34 -6.43 5.95
N LEU A 291 9.46 -5.43 6.09
CA LEU A 291 8.90 -4.70 4.95
C LEU A 291 10.00 -3.99 4.16
N ASN A 292 10.98 -3.43 4.86
CA ASN A 292 12.18 -2.85 4.25
C ASN A 292 13.33 -2.75 5.27
N SER A 293 14.55 -2.74 4.71
CA SER A 293 15.81 -2.64 5.46
C SER A 293 16.67 -1.42 5.07
N GLY A 294 16.17 -0.56 4.17
CA GLY A 294 16.87 0.62 3.64
C GLY A 294 15.91 1.66 3.07
N ALA A 295 16.38 2.51 2.15
CA ALA A 295 15.59 3.60 1.57
C ALA A 295 14.38 3.14 0.75
N GLY A 296 14.39 1.90 0.27
CA GLY A 296 13.26 1.29 -0.42
C GLY A 296 12.02 1.21 0.46
N SER A 297 10.84 1.43 -0.11
CA SER A 297 9.56 1.46 0.62
C SER A 297 8.57 0.47 0.01
N THR A 298 8.40 -0.68 0.64
CA THR A 298 7.42 -1.69 0.20
C THR A 298 5.99 -1.21 0.41
N VAL A 299 5.12 -1.47 -0.56
CA VAL A 299 3.66 -1.35 -0.43
C VAL A 299 3.06 -2.76 -0.36
N LEU A 300 2.65 -3.21 0.82
CA LEU A 300 1.89 -4.45 0.98
C LEU A 300 0.39 -4.13 0.86
N GLN A 301 -0.26 -4.56 -0.22
CA GLN A 301 -1.69 -4.36 -0.42
C GLN A 301 -2.44 -5.63 -0.07
N VAL A 302 -3.39 -5.54 0.86
CA VAL A 302 -4.17 -6.69 1.33
C VAL A 302 -5.64 -6.43 1.05
N SER A 303 -6.26 -7.25 0.20
CA SER A 303 -7.68 -7.10 -0.19
C SER A 303 -8.65 -8.01 0.57
N GLY A 304 -8.14 -9.09 1.15
CA GLY A 304 -8.82 -10.02 2.03
C GLY A 304 -8.45 -9.76 3.48
N THR A 305 -8.09 -10.79 4.24
CA THR A 305 -7.75 -10.66 5.66
C THR A 305 -6.28 -10.32 5.87
N PHE A 306 -5.99 -9.42 6.82
CA PHE A 306 -4.65 -9.25 7.38
C PHE A 306 -4.63 -9.91 8.76
N ASN A 307 -3.85 -10.99 8.92
CA ASN A 307 -3.78 -11.71 10.19
C ASN A 307 -2.35 -12.06 10.58
N GLN A 308 -1.81 -11.37 11.57
CA GLN A 308 -0.60 -11.78 12.29
C GLN A 308 -1.04 -12.45 13.60
N SER A 309 -0.73 -13.73 13.77
CA SER A 309 -1.03 -14.50 14.99
C SER A 309 0.21 -14.88 15.79
N ALA A 310 1.41 -14.77 15.19
CA ALA A 310 2.69 -14.85 15.86
C ALA A 310 3.78 -14.15 15.01
N GLY A 311 5.04 -14.27 15.41
CA GLY A 311 6.18 -13.68 14.70
C GLY A 311 6.31 -12.17 14.87
N VAL A 312 7.26 -11.59 14.15
CA VAL A 312 7.56 -10.15 14.16
C VAL A 312 7.35 -9.57 12.77
N LEU A 313 6.56 -8.50 12.68
CA LEU A 313 6.48 -7.64 11.51
C LEU A 313 7.26 -6.36 11.82
N GLN A 314 8.15 -5.94 10.92
CA GLN A 314 9.01 -4.79 11.17
C GLN A 314 9.39 -4.01 9.91
N SER A 315 9.90 -2.81 10.16
CA SER A 315 10.75 -2.05 9.24
C SER A 315 12.06 -1.78 10.00
N SER A 316 13.23 -2.01 9.43
CA SER A 316 14.50 -1.58 10.05
C SER A 316 15.09 -0.34 9.39
N ALA A 317 14.41 0.20 8.38
CA ALA A 317 14.77 1.47 7.78
C ALA A 317 14.47 2.59 8.77
N ASN A 318 15.49 3.08 9.45
CA ASN A 318 15.41 4.14 10.47
C ASN A 318 15.06 5.52 9.85
N GLY A 319 13.91 5.64 9.19
CA GLY A 319 13.42 6.85 8.53
C GLY A 319 13.89 7.04 7.07
N ALA A 320 14.76 6.19 6.54
CA ALA A 320 15.25 6.28 5.16
C ALA A 320 14.19 5.88 4.11
N GLY A 321 13.33 4.91 4.45
CA GLY A 321 12.21 4.45 3.63
C GLY A 321 11.02 4.18 4.54
N THR A 322 9.82 4.56 4.11
CA THR A 322 8.56 4.41 4.87
C THR A 322 7.65 3.44 4.13
N PRO A 323 7.72 2.12 4.42
CA PRO A 323 6.80 1.15 3.84
C PRO A 323 5.36 1.47 4.22
N ARG A 324 4.43 0.92 3.45
CA ARG A 324 3.00 1.10 3.63
C ARG A 324 2.29 -0.24 3.61
N ILE A 325 1.37 -0.42 4.54
CA ILE A 325 0.37 -1.49 4.50
C ILE A 325 -0.95 -0.86 4.07
N GLU A 326 -1.52 -1.35 2.97
CA GLU A 326 -2.79 -0.88 2.43
C GLU A 326 -3.89 -1.92 2.64
N PHE A 327 -4.98 -1.49 3.28
CA PHE A 327 -6.17 -2.29 3.49
C PHE A 327 -7.20 -1.89 2.43
N ASN A 328 -7.26 -2.65 1.32
CA ASN A 328 -8.02 -2.33 0.11
C ASN A 328 -9.14 -3.33 -0.21
N GLY A 329 -9.61 -4.08 0.80
CA GLY A 329 -10.73 -4.99 0.60
C GLY A 329 -12.03 -4.29 0.22
N THR A 330 -12.93 -5.02 -0.42
CA THR A 330 -14.23 -4.49 -0.89
C THR A 330 -15.43 -5.30 -0.39
N SER A 331 -15.21 -6.50 0.15
CA SER A 331 -16.21 -7.46 0.62
C SER A 331 -16.69 -7.17 2.06
N GLY A 332 -17.08 -5.93 2.34
CA GLY A 332 -17.46 -5.48 3.68
C GLY A 332 -16.27 -4.96 4.50
N THR A 333 -16.49 -4.77 5.80
CA THR A 333 -15.44 -4.30 6.73
C THR A 333 -14.32 -5.34 6.81
N GLN A 334 -13.09 -4.91 6.53
CA GLN A 334 -11.94 -5.81 6.46
C GLN A 334 -11.36 -6.11 7.85
N SER A 335 -11.06 -7.39 8.10
CA SER A 335 -10.43 -7.83 9.34
C SER A 335 -8.92 -7.58 9.30
N VAL A 336 -8.41 -6.85 10.31
CA VAL A 336 -7.00 -6.52 10.47
C VAL A 336 -6.58 -6.86 11.89
N ASN A 337 -5.78 -7.91 12.06
CA ASN A 337 -5.25 -8.35 13.35
C ASN A 337 -3.72 -8.30 13.38
N PHE A 338 -3.18 -7.64 14.40
CA PHE A 338 -1.75 -7.63 14.74
C PHE A 338 -1.48 -8.43 16.03
N PHE A 339 -0.27 -8.95 16.18
CA PHE A 339 0.12 -9.74 17.35
C PHE A 339 1.24 -9.06 18.14
N ASN A 340 1.04 -8.94 19.46
CA ASN A 340 1.93 -8.34 20.46
C ASN A 340 2.27 -6.86 20.28
N PHE A 341 2.55 -6.39 19.07
CA PHE A 341 2.91 -5.01 18.74
C PHE A 341 2.43 -4.63 17.34
N ALA A 342 2.27 -3.33 17.09
CA ALA A 342 2.32 -2.79 15.73
C ALA A 342 3.72 -3.03 15.11
N PRO A 343 3.89 -2.95 13.78
CA PRO A 343 5.18 -3.05 13.11
C PRO A 343 6.33 -2.37 13.86
N GLN A 344 7.35 -3.14 14.22
CA GLN A 344 8.47 -2.68 15.04
C GLN A 344 9.52 -1.91 14.23
N GLY A 345 10.33 -1.12 14.91
CA GLY A 345 11.48 -0.40 14.34
C GLY A 345 11.10 0.91 13.64
N GLY A 346 11.44 1.02 12.37
CA GLY A 346 11.24 2.17 11.50
C GLY A 346 9.78 2.53 11.22
N ALA A 347 9.61 3.55 10.38
CA ALA A 347 8.30 4.08 10.04
C ALA A 347 7.48 3.08 9.22
N THR A 348 6.18 2.90 9.52
CA THR A 348 5.25 2.14 8.66
C THR A 348 3.93 2.87 8.55
N THR A 349 3.55 3.27 7.34
CA THR A 349 2.27 3.95 7.11
C THR A 349 1.13 2.94 6.96
N TYR A 350 0.03 3.18 7.67
CA TYR A 350 -1.20 2.39 7.56
C TYR A 350 -2.21 3.14 6.70
N ARG A 351 -2.61 2.56 5.57
CA ARG A 351 -3.59 3.19 4.68
C ARG A 351 -4.87 2.39 4.62
N VAL A 352 -5.97 3.04 4.94
CA VAL A 352 -7.32 2.47 4.80
C VAL A 352 -7.93 2.95 3.50
N ILE A 353 -8.18 2.01 2.58
CA ILE A 353 -8.85 2.25 1.30
C ILE A 353 -10.23 1.57 1.27
N ASN A 354 -10.41 0.50 2.04
CA ASN A 354 -11.66 -0.26 2.09
C ASN A 354 -12.89 0.66 2.25
N PRO A 355 -13.87 0.61 1.32
CA PRO A 355 -15.05 1.50 1.34
C PRO A 355 -15.99 1.26 2.53
N ASN A 356 -15.84 0.15 3.24
CA ASN A 356 -16.57 -0.22 4.45
C ASN A 356 -15.70 -0.12 5.73
N GLY A 357 -14.49 0.42 5.61
CA GLY A 357 -13.54 0.56 6.71
C GLY A 357 -12.87 -0.76 7.11
N ILE A 358 -12.14 -0.72 8.22
CA ILE A 358 -11.47 -1.89 8.83
C ILE A 358 -11.94 -2.12 10.26
N ASN A 359 -11.88 -3.39 10.68
CA ASN A 359 -11.90 -3.78 12.08
C ASN A 359 -10.45 -4.07 12.51
N LEU A 360 -9.83 -3.10 13.18
CA LEU A 360 -8.47 -3.20 13.69
C LEU A 360 -8.50 -3.82 15.09
N THR A 361 -7.84 -4.96 15.22
CA THR A 361 -7.74 -5.73 16.46
C THR A 361 -6.28 -6.05 16.79
N GLY A 362 -6.04 -6.35 18.07
CA GLY A 362 -4.75 -6.80 18.55
C GLY A 362 -4.92 -8.06 19.38
N THR A 363 -3.93 -8.94 19.29
CA THR A 363 -3.86 -10.22 20.00
C THR A 363 -2.53 -10.36 20.73
N GLY A 364 -2.40 -11.36 21.62
CA GLY A 364 -1.24 -11.50 22.48
C GLY A 364 -1.15 -10.34 23.47
N THR A 365 -0.02 -9.64 23.50
CA THR A 365 0.19 -8.47 24.37
C THR A 365 -0.37 -7.16 23.81
N LEU A 366 -0.81 -7.13 22.54
CA LEU A 366 -1.37 -5.94 21.91
C LEU A 366 -2.86 -5.79 22.26
N THR A 367 -3.16 -5.29 23.46
CA THR A 367 -4.55 -5.20 23.94
C THR A 367 -5.04 -3.78 24.17
N THR A 368 -4.15 -2.80 24.24
CA THR A 368 -4.48 -1.42 24.66
C THR A 368 -4.01 -0.36 23.68
N SER A 369 -2.75 -0.37 23.25
CA SER A 369 -2.14 0.71 22.48
C SER A 369 -1.56 0.21 21.17
N PHE A 370 -2.00 0.82 20.07
CA PHE A 370 -1.44 0.62 18.73
C PHE A 370 -0.50 1.77 18.39
N ASN A 371 0.81 1.54 18.49
CA ASN A 371 1.81 2.58 18.28
C ASN A 371 2.00 2.90 16.79
N ILE A 372 1.99 4.19 16.44
CA ILE A 372 2.36 4.71 15.13
C ILE A 372 3.77 5.30 15.29
N ASN A 373 4.78 4.61 14.76
CA ASN A 373 6.19 4.96 14.96
C ASN A 373 6.53 6.36 14.41
N ASN A 374 7.66 6.92 14.84
CA ASN A 374 8.17 8.17 14.28
C ASN A 374 8.29 8.07 12.75
N SER A 375 7.97 9.18 12.08
CA SER A 375 7.95 9.35 10.62
C SER A 375 6.95 8.46 9.88
N ALA A 376 6.14 7.68 10.61
CA ALA A 376 5.03 6.92 10.07
C ALA A 376 3.74 7.77 9.97
N GLY A 377 2.63 7.12 9.64
CA GLY A 377 1.35 7.79 9.62
C GLY A 377 0.16 6.87 9.45
N VAL A 378 -1.01 7.48 9.58
CA VAL A 378 -2.29 6.87 9.20
C VAL A 378 -2.85 7.67 8.04
N ARG A 379 -3.28 6.99 6.98
CA ARG A 379 -3.84 7.62 5.80
C ARG A 379 -5.23 7.04 5.54
N ILE A 380 -6.25 7.89 5.63
CA ILE A 380 -7.65 7.55 5.38
C ILE A 380 -8.00 7.97 3.95
N SER A 381 -8.01 6.98 3.05
CA SER A 381 -8.36 7.12 1.63
C SER A 381 -9.72 6.48 1.33
N THR A 382 -10.62 6.49 2.31
CA THR A 382 -12.00 5.99 2.22
C THR A 382 -12.97 6.98 2.83
N THR A 383 -14.23 6.96 2.38
CA THR A 383 -15.35 7.71 3.00
C THR A 383 -16.10 6.88 4.04
N ALA A 384 -15.64 5.66 4.35
CA ALA A 384 -16.20 4.80 5.38
C ALA A 384 -16.36 5.53 6.73
N SER A 385 -17.47 5.28 7.42
CA SER A 385 -17.80 5.89 8.70
C SER A 385 -18.31 4.83 9.69
N PRO A 386 -17.48 4.37 10.66
CA PRO A 386 -16.07 4.73 10.86
C PRO A 386 -15.14 4.08 9.84
N ALA A 387 -14.05 4.76 9.48
CA ALA A 387 -12.99 4.17 8.65
C ALA A 387 -12.16 3.11 9.42
N ILE A 388 -12.01 3.29 10.73
CA ILE A 388 -11.33 2.36 11.64
C ILE A 388 -12.27 2.10 12.81
N SER A 389 -12.75 0.87 12.93
CA SER A 389 -13.40 0.34 14.13
C SER A 389 -12.34 -0.39 14.96
N THR A 390 -12.16 -0.02 16.23
CA THR A 390 -11.16 -0.65 17.11
C THR A 390 -11.43 -0.36 18.57
N ALA A 391 -10.96 -1.26 19.45
CA ALA A 391 -10.85 -1.03 20.89
C ALA A 391 -9.43 -0.56 21.30
N LEU A 392 -8.48 -0.53 20.38
CA LEU A 392 -7.11 -0.08 20.63
C LEU A 392 -7.04 1.45 20.57
N ASN A 393 -6.19 2.02 21.41
CA ASN A 393 -5.82 3.43 21.34
C ASN A 393 -4.67 3.60 20.36
N LEU A 394 -4.87 4.34 19.27
CA LEU A 394 -3.77 4.74 18.41
C LEU A 394 -2.88 5.73 19.17
N VAL A 395 -1.58 5.48 19.23
CA VAL A 395 -0.60 6.30 19.92
C VAL A 395 0.43 6.79 18.92
N TYR A 396 0.35 8.08 18.58
CA TYR A 396 1.20 8.68 17.56
C TYR A 396 2.56 9.11 18.12
N GLY A 397 3.63 8.71 17.43
CA GLY A 397 4.99 9.20 17.67
C GLY A 397 5.19 10.67 17.27
N THR A 398 6.39 11.19 17.56
CA THR A 398 6.70 12.63 17.59
C THR A 398 6.90 13.30 16.21
N THR A 399 6.87 12.54 15.12
CA THR A 399 7.01 13.07 13.74
C THR A 399 5.97 12.48 12.79
N THR A 400 4.86 11.99 13.34
CA THR A 400 3.82 11.28 12.58
C THR A 400 2.90 12.21 11.78
N THR A 401 2.23 11.64 10.77
CA THR A 401 1.23 12.36 9.96
C THR A 401 -0.08 11.59 9.91
N LEU A 402 -1.20 12.29 10.12
CA LEU A 402 -2.54 11.82 9.77
C LEU A 402 -2.96 12.48 8.45
N THR A 403 -3.32 11.67 7.47
CA THR A 403 -3.73 12.15 6.14
C THR A 403 -5.15 11.73 5.83
N TYR A 404 -5.96 12.67 5.35
CA TYR A 404 -7.28 12.41 4.76
C TYR A 404 -7.25 12.80 3.29
N ASP A 405 -7.47 11.82 2.42
CA ASP A 405 -7.34 12.00 0.97
C ASP A 405 -8.31 11.15 0.14
N ALA A 406 -9.37 10.66 0.77
CA ALA A 406 -10.49 10.07 0.07
C ALA A 406 -11.22 11.16 -0.73
N ALA A 407 -11.50 10.89 -2.01
CA ALA A 407 -12.45 11.71 -2.75
C ALA A 407 -13.86 11.48 -2.19
N GLY A 408 -14.61 12.57 -1.99
CA GLY A 408 -15.94 12.57 -1.38
C GLY A 408 -15.95 13.17 0.03
N SER A 409 -17.15 13.31 0.60
CA SER A 409 -17.29 13.83 1.95
C SER A 409 -17.11 12.72 2.99
N LEU A 410 -16.29 12.97 4.01
CA LEU A 410 -16.00 11.99 5.06
C LEU A 410 -16.13 12.60 6.46
N ASN A 411 -16.43 11.74 7.45
CA ASN A 411 -16.42 12.11 8.86
C ASN A 411 -15.12 11.64 9.50
N ILE A 412 -14.41 12.56 10.17
CA ILE A 412 -13.20 12.24 10.93
C ILE A 412 -13.60 11.49 12.20
N GLY A 413 -13.13 10.25 12.33
CA GLY A 413 -13.37 9.39 13.49
C GLY A 413 -12.35 9.61 14.61
N ALA A 414 -12.80 9.47 15.86
CA ALA A 414 -11.94 9.65 17.04
C ALA A 414 -10.83 8.59 17.16
N ALA A 415 -11.01 7.40 16.58
CA ALA A 415 -9.97 6.35 16.56
C ALA A 415 -8.74 6.78 15.75
N ALA A 416 -8.94 7.36 14.55
CA ALA A 416 -7.85 7.84 13.70
C ALA A 416 -7.29 9.19 14.15
N PHE A 417 -8.07 9.99 14.88
CA PHE A 417 -7.61 11.24 15.47
C PHE A 417 -7.93 11.24 16.96
N PRO A 418 -7.09 10.62 17.80
CA PRO A 418 -7.35 10.55 19.24
C PRO A 418 -7.10 11.91 19.92
N ALA A 419 -7.77 12.14 21.06
CA ALA A 419 -7.66 13.40 21.81
C ALA A 419 -6.34 13.52 22.58
N ALA A 420 -5.80 12.39 23.05
CA ALA A 420 -4.47 12.27 23.63
C ALA A 420 -3.58 11.46 22.68
N ASN A 421 -2.27 11.75 22.66
CA ASN A 421 -1.31 11.07 21.79
C ASN A 421 -1.71 11.10 20.30
N GLY A 422 -2.29 12.21 19.86
CA GLY A 422 -2.72 12.43 18.48
C GLY A 422 -1.56 12.71 17.51
N PRO A 423 -1.85 12.75 16.20
CA PRO A 423 -0.85 12.99 15.18
C PRO A 423 -0.16 14.35 15.35
N VAL A 424 1.12 14.42 14.97
CA VAL A 424 1.86 15.67 14.96
C VAL A 424 1.47 16.54 13.78
N ASN A 425 1.37 15.95 12.59
CA ASN A 425 0.96 16.65 11.37
C ASN A 425 -0.42 16.18 10.89
N LEU A 426 -1.17 17.10 10.28
CA LEU A 426 -2.44 16.80 9.63
C LEU A 426 -2.37 17.22 8.16
N VAL A 427 -2.72 16.33 7.24
CA VAL A 427 -2.83 16.62 5.82
C VAL A 427 -4.26 16.41 5.36
N LEU A 428 -4.83 17.41 4.70
CA LEU A 428 -6.12 17.33 4.03
C LEU A 428 -5.95 17.48 2.53
N ASN A 429 -6.36 16.44 1.79
CA ASN A 429 -6.34 16.42 0.33
C ASN A 429 -7.54 15.61 -0.21
N VAL A 430 -8.75 15.93 0.25
CA VAL A 430 -9.97 15.20 -0.13
C VAL A 430 -10.50 15.59 -1.52
N GLY A 431 -9.84 16.54 -2.19
CA GLY A 431 -10.22 17.02 -3.52
C GLY A 431 -11.19 18.21 -3.50
N THR A 432 -11.20 18.99 -4.57
CA THR A 432 -12.03 20.19 -4.71
C THR A 432 -13.52 19.85 -4.58
N GLY A 433 -14.25 20.64 -3.78
CA GLY A 433 -15.69 20.44 -3.54
C GLY A 433 -16.01 19.39 -2.47
N ASN A 434 -15.02 18.60 -2.05
CA ASN A 434 -15.18 17.60 -0.99
C ASN A 434 -14.85 18.17 0.39
N THR A 435 -15.29 17.45 1.42
CA THR A 435 -15.21 17.92 2.81
C THR A 435 -14.79 16.80 3.75
N ALA A 436 -13.88 17.08 4.67
CA ALA A 436 -13.70 16.28 5.88
C ALA A 436 -14.34 17.01 7.07
N THR A 437 -15.22 16.35 7.81
CA THR A 437 -15.88 16.94 8.99
C THR A 437 -15.19 16.50 10.26
N LEU A 438 -14.71 17.46 11.06
CA LEU A 438 -14.14 17.29 12.38
C LEU A 438 -15.19 17.65 13.45
N PRO A 439 -15.86 16.66 14.07
CA PRO A 439 -16.98 16.92 14.97
C PRO A 439 -16.58 17.17 16.43
N PHE A 440 -15.29 17.10 16.75
CA PHE A 440 -14.75 17.15 18.11
C PHE A 440 -13.48 18.00 18.17
N ALA A 441 -13.17 18.58 19.32
CA ALA A 441 -11.98 19.42 19.47
C ALA A 441 -10.69 18.57 19.38
N ARG A 442 -9.67 19.07 18.68
CA ARG A 442 -8.35 18.44 18.55
C ARG A 442 -7.25 19.47 18.53
N ALA A 443 -6.07 19.07 18.98
CA ALA A 443 -4.86 19.85 18.86
C ALA A 443 -3.78 19.06 18.11
N ILE A 444 -2.94 19.76 17.35
CA ILE A 444 -1.73 19.20 16.74
C ILE A 444 -0.53 20.10 17.06
N SER A 445 0.66 19.51 17.11
CA SER A 445 1.92 20.19 17.44
C SER A 445 2.83 20.46 16.24
N GLY A 446 2.49 19.92 15.07
CA GLY A 446 3.25 20.07 13.83
C GLY A 446 2.54 20.96 12.82
N VAL A 447 2.53 20.54 11.56
CA VAL A 447 1.99 21.33 10.43
C VAL A 447 0.61 20.84 10.06
N PHE A 448 -0.32 21.78 9.86
CA PHE A 448 -1.57 21.54 9.17
C PHE A 448 -1.43 21.93 7.69
N THR A 449 -1.51 20.93 6.82
CA THR A 449 -1.41 21.09 5.36
C THR A 449 -2.78 20.97 4.72
N LEU A 450 -3.25 22.05 4.10
CA LEU A 450 -4.49 22.14 3.35
C LEU A 450 -4.18 22.15 1.85
N THR A 451 -4.19 20.97 1.23
CA THR A 451 -3.89 20.81 -0.21
C THR A 451 -5.13 20.99 -1.08
N SER A 452 -6.23 20.30 -0.74
CA SER A 452 -7.47 20.35 -1.52
C SER A 452 -8.68 19.92 -0.69
N GLY A 453 -9.81 20.59 -0.88
CA GLY A 453 -11.06 20.35 -0.15
C GLY A 453 -11.13 21.05 1.20
N LYS A 454 -12.30 20.98 1.84
CA LYS A 454 -12.61 21.75 3.05
C LYS A 454 -12.49 20.91 4.31
N LEU A 455 -11.98 21.50 5.39
CA LEU A 455 -12.15 20.96 6.74
C LEU A 455 -13.36 21.63 7.37
N ASN A 456 -14.49 20.94 7.49
CA ASN A 456 -15.60 21.42 8.30
C ASN A 456 -15.28 21.19 9.77
N THR A 457 -15.28 22.25 10.58
CA THR A 457 -15.00 22.15 12.01
C THR A 457 -16.26 22.52 12.79
N SER A 458 -16.91 21.55 13.42
CA SER A 458 -17.83 21.83 14.53
C SER A 458 -17.12 21.64 15.87
N GLY A 459 -16.04 20.86 15.88
CA GLY A 459 -15.03 20.87 16.93
C GLY A 459 -13.82 21.70 16.53
N LEU A 460 -13.29 22.48 17.48
CA LEU A 460 -12.13 23.35 17.27
C LEU A 460 -10.87 22.55 16.92
N LEU A 461 -10.18 22.93 15.83
CA LEU A 461 -8.81 22.54 15.59
C LEU A 461 -7.85 23.59 16.16
N THR A 462 -6.97 23.18 17.07
CA THR A 462 -5.94 24.05 17.68
C THR A 462 -4.55 23.68 17.15
N LEU A 463 -3.86 24.65 16.58
CA LEU A 463 -2.48 24.49 16.13
C LEU A 463 -1.53 25.02 17.22
N ASN A 464 -0.87 24.10 17.92
CA ASN A 464 0.08 24.43 18.99
C ASN A 464 1.46 24.84 18.45
N ASN A 465 1.77 24.46 17.21
CA ASN A 465 2.98 24.91 16.53
C ASN A 465 2.95 26.43 16.35
N THR A 466 3.90 27.13 16.98
CA THR A 466 3.98 28.59 16.99
C THR A 466 4.64 29.17 15.74
N ALA A 467 5.17 28.34 14.85
CA ALA A 467 5.80 28.84 13.63
C ALA A 467 4.77 29.43 12.65
N VAL A 468 5.20 30.39 11.84
CA VAL A 468 4.40 30.89 10.71
C VAL A 468 3.97 29.74 9.80
N GLY A 469 4.90 28.82 9.51
CA GLY A 469 4.70 27.61 8.70
C GLY A 469 3.93 26.47 9.38
N ALA A 470 3.31 26.69 10.54
CA ALA A 470 2.38 25.73 11.16
C ALA A 470 1.14 25.44 10.28
N VAL A 471 0.87 26.32 9.32
CA VAL A 471 -0.13 26.13 8.27
C VAL A 471 0.58 26.19 6.93
N SER A 472 0.26 25.25 6.05
CA SER A 472 0.71 25.24 4.66
C SER A 472 -0.47 25.04 3.71
N GLY A 473 -0.44 25.72 2.57
CA GLY A 473 -1.51 25.70 1.57
C GLY A 473 -2.68 26.62 1.94
N GLY A 474 -3.88 26.19 1.57
CA GLY A 474 -5.09 27.00 1.66
C GLY A 474 -5.41 27.76 0.36
N SER A 475 -6.68 27.78 -0.02
CA SER A 475 -7.20 28.47 -1.21
C SER A 475 -8.71 28.74 -1.07
N ALA A 476 -9.32 29.35 -2.11
CA ALA A 476 -10.78 29.48 -2.18
C ALA A 476 -11.52 28.12 -2.09
N THR A 477 -10.89 27.03 -2.53
CA THR A 477 -11.46 25.67 -2.54
C THR A 477 -10.84 24.74 -1.50
N ALA A 478 -9.84 25.22 -0.75
CA ALA A 478 -9.18 24.49 0.33
C ALA A 478 -9.07 25.36 1.59
N HIS A 479 -10.00 25.21 2.52
CA HIS A 479 -10.05 26.05 3.72
C HIS A 479 -10.73 25.33 4.88
N VAL A 480 -10.58 25.89 6.07
CA VAL A 480 -11.37 25.50 7.24
C VAL A 480 -12.71 26.23 7.19
N ASN A 481 -13.79 25.46 7.13
CA ASN A 481 -15.15 25.95 7.25
C ASN A 481 -15.62 25.74 8.70
N GLY A 482 -15.37 26.75 9.53
CA GLY A 482 -15.60 26.73 10.97
C GLY A 482 -14.42 27.34 11.74
N PRO A 483 -14.39 27.20 13.07
CA PRO A 483 -13.36 27.81 13.91
C PRO A 483 -12.00 27.11 13.79
N LEU A 484 -10.95 27.93 13.68
CA LEU A 484 -9.55 27.51 13.73
C LEU A 484 -8.81 28.32 14.79
N ALA A 485 -8.02 27.65 15.63
CA ALA A 485 -7.12 28.31 16.58
C ALA A 485 -5.65 28.13 16.19
N ARG A 486 -4.87 29.21 16.30
CA ARG A 486 -3.42 29.21 16.15
C ARG A 486 -2.75 29.78 17.39
N THR A 487 -1.58 29.23 17.73
CA THR A 487 -0.74 29.71 18.83
C THR A 487 0.37 30.62 18.28
N LEU A 488 0.57 31.78 18.91
CA LEU A 488 1.70 32.67 18.69
C LEU A 488 2.78 32.41 19.75
N PRO A 489 4.07 32.50 19.42
CA PRO A 489 5.14 32.33 20.40
C PRO A 489 5.17 33.48 21.41
N ALA A 490 5.84 33.27 22.54
CA ALA A 490 6.26 34.36 23.42
C ALA A 490 7.31 35.23 22.74
N SER A 491 7.40 36.51 23.11
CA SER A 491 8.39 37.46 22.58
C SER A 491 8.39 37.58 21.05
N LEU A 492 7.23 37.44 20.42
CA LEU A 492 7.10 37.57 18.97
C LEU A 492 7.38 39.02 18.57
N VAL A 493 8.33 39.19 17.65
CA VAL A 493 8.65 40.49 17.05
C VAL A 493 7.95 40.67 15.70
N SER A 494 7.82 41.93 15.27
CA SER A 494 7.27 42.28 13.95
C SER A 494 8.09 41.66 12.82
N GLY A 495 7.46 41.40 11.66
CA GLY A 495 8.10 40.78 10.49
C GLY A 495 7.48 39.46 10.04
N SER A 496 6.36 39.04 10.65
CA SER A 496 5.67 37.80 10.31
C SER A 496 4.19 38.03 9.98
N THR A 497 3.57 37.11 9.25
CA THR A 497 2.11 37.10 9.03
C THR A 497 1.56 35.73 9.38
N TYR A 498 0.61 35.67 10.29
CA TYR A 498 -0.06 34.44 10.69
C TYR A 498 -1.40 34.34 9.94
N VAL A 499 -1.46 33.39 9.01
CA VAL A 499 -2.63 33.13 8.17
C VAL A 499 -3.58 32.13 8.83
N PHE A 500 -4.85 32.46 8.89
CA PHE A 500 -5.94 31.54 9.21
C PHE A 500 -6.66 31.24 7.89
N PRO A 501 -6.45 30.06 7.29
CA PRO A 501 -7.07 29.68 6.02
C PRO A 501 -8.53 29.27 6.25
N ILE A 502 -9.33 30.15 6.85
CA ILE A 502 -10.75 29.99 7.09
C ILE A 502 -11.56 30.48 5.88
N GLY A 503 -12.73 29.91 5.65
CA GLY A 503 -13.58 30.26 4.52
C GLY A 503 -14.97 29.63 4.58
N LYS A 504 -15.84 30.06 3.68
CA LYS A 504 -17.18 29.50 3.47
C LYS A 504 -17.40 29.19 1.98
N GLY A 505 -18.22 29.98 1.28
CA GLY A 505 -18.39 29.86 -0.16
C GLY A 505 -17.17 30.36 -0.96
N THR A 506 -16.35 31.24 -0.38
CA THR A 506 -15.27 31.97 -1.09
C THR A 506 -13.96 32.04 -0.28
N ASN A 507 -12.96 32.77 -0.78
CA ASN A 507 -11.68 32.97 -0.10
C ASN A 507 -11.80 34.07 0.98
N ASN A 508 -11.99 33.68 2.24
CA ASN A 508 -12.30 34.61 3.32
C ASN A 508 -11.31 34.55 4.49
N PHE A 509 -10.01 34.53 4.18
CA PHE A 509 -8.96 34.37 5.19
C PHE A 509 -8.96 35.52 6.20
N PHE A 510 -8.63 35.18 7.44
CA PHE A 510 -8.27 36.11 8.50
C PHE A 510 -6.76 36.04 8.72
N GLU A 511 -6.09 37.18 8.83
CA GLU A 511 -4.63 37.22 8.93
C GLU A 511 -4.19 38.27 9.96
N LEU A 512 -3.26 37.88 10.83
CA LEU A 512 -2.54 38.80 11.70
C LEU A 512 -1.24 39.21 11.00
N VAL A 513 -1.12 40.49 10.65
CA VAL A 513 0.05 41.05 9.97
C VAL A 513 0.92 41.78 10.97
N ASN A 514 2.18 41.36 11.08
CA ASN A 514 3.14 41.84 12.07
C ASN A 514 2.63 41.78 13.52
N PRO A 515 2.05 40.64 13.97
CA PRO A 515 1.67 40.51 15.36
C PRO A 515 2.92 40.54 16.25
N THR A 516 2.79 41.12 17.44
CA THR A 516 3.82 41.02 18.49
C THR A 516 3.23 40.50 19.79
N THR A 517 4.07 39.83 20.56
CA THR A 517 3.74 39.36 21.90
C THR A 517 4.85 39.73 22.88
N ASN A 518 4.50 39.90 24.14
CA ASN A 518 5.50 40.11 25.20
C ASN A 518 6.07 38.77 25.70
N ALA A 519 6.99 38.84 26.67
CA ALA A 519 7.68 37.67 27.22
C ALA A 519 6.82 36.80 28.16
N GLY A 520 5.57 37.17 28.44
CA GLY A 520 4.71 36.51 29.43
C GLY A 520 4.18 35.13 29.03
N GLY A 521 4.41 34.68 27.80
CA GLY A 521 4.00 33.36 27.31
C GLY A 521 3.40 33.38 25.89
N THR A 522 2.95 32.21 25.43
CA THR A 522 2.27 32.06 24.15
C THR A 522 0.88 32.70 24.18
N VAL A 523 0.32 33.03 23.00
CA VAL A 523 -1.04 33.56 22.83
C VAL A 523 -1.82 32.65 21.91
N VAL A 524 -3.04 32.26 22.28
CA VAL A 524 -3.92 31.47 21.38
C VAL A 524 -4.98 32.38 20.79
N VAL A 525 -5.00 32.46 19.46
CA VAL A 525 -6.00 33.23 18.69
C VAL A 525 -6.92 32.26 17.97
N GLN A 526 -8.23 32.46 18.10
CA GLN A 526 -9.25 31.74 17.38
C GLN A 526 -9.94 32.67 16.39
N ALA A 527 -10.19 32.17 15.17
CA ALA A 527 -10.93 32.90 14.16
C ALA A 527 -11.94 31.99 13.42
N GLU A 528 -13.06 32.58 13.01
CA GLU A 528 -14.08 32.00 12.13
C GLU A 528 -14.66 33.09 11.23
N VAL A 529 -15.16 32.71 10.07
CA VAL A 529 -15.88 33.57 9.13
C VAL A 529 -17.28 33.03 8.89
N PHE A 530 -18.25 33.91 8.70
CA PHE A 530 -19.66 33.57 8.53
C PHE A 530 -20.19 34.23 7.26
N ASP A 531 -20.80 33.45 6.36
CA ASP A 531 -21.57 33.95 5.21
C ASP A 531 -22.97 34.36 5.71
N ALA A 532 -23.03 35.46 6.46
CA ALA A 532 -24.23 36.03 7.04
C ALA A 532 -24.06 37.53 7.30
N ASN A 533 -25.17 38.24 7.44
CA ASN A 533 -25.18 39.61 7.94
C ASN A 533 -24.81 39.59 9.43
N SER A 534 -23.91 40.49 9.86
CA SER A 534 -23.64 40.67 11.29
C SER A 534 -24.88 41.16 12.05
N GLY A 535 -25.77 41.89 11.38
CA GLY A 535 -26.92 42.57 11.97
C GLY A 535 -26.56 43.88 12.65
N GLY A 536 -25.30 44.32 12.55
CA GLY A 536 -24.81 45.56 13.15
C GLY A 536 -25.02 46.80 12.28
N THR A 537 -24.68 47.96 12.85
CA THR A 537 -24.77 49.27 12.18
C THR A 537 -23.39 49.87 11.95
N ALA A 538 -23.26 50.69 10.89
CA ALA A 538 -22.02 51.43 10.64
C ALA A 538 -21.76 52.43 11.78
N GLY A 539 -20.57 52.34 12.38
CA GLY A 539 -20.10 53.21 13.44
C GLY A 539 -19.27 54.39 12.91
N ALA A 540 -18.46 54.97 13.78
CA ALA A 540 -17.66 56.15 13.45
C ALA A 540 -16.71 55.87 12.26
N ASN A 541 -16.70 56.81 11.30
CA ASN A 541 -15.89 56.77 10.08
C ASN A 541 -16.21 55.62 9.10
N MET A 542 -17.33 54.93 9.30
CA MET A 542 -17.86 53.90 8.39
C MET A 542 -19.14 54.41 7.70
N GLY A 543 -19.28 54.15 6.41
CA GLY A 543 -20.44 54.51 5.61
C GLY A 543 -21.47 53.38 5.50
N ALA A 544 -21.02 52.20 5.06
CA ALA A 544 -21.84 50.99 4.98
C ALA A 544 -21.03 49.76 5.37
N LEU A 545 -21.71 48.71 5.82
CA LEU A 545 -21.13 47.42 6.16
C LEU A 545 -21.44 46.39 5.07
N ASN A 546 -20.54 45.44 4.83
CA ASN A 546 -20.87 44.24 4.08
C ASN A 546 -21.94 43.44 4.83
N THR A 547 -23.02 43.08 4.14
CA THR A 547 -24.16 42.36 4.71
C THR A 547 -24.15 40.86 4.41
N ASP A 548 -23.19 40.40 3.63
CA ASP A 548 -23.04 39.00 3.23
C ASP A 548 -22.06 38.26 4.15
N ARG A 549 -21.21 38.98 4.89
CA ARG A 549 -20.12 38.37 5.64
C ARG A 549 -19.63 39.17 6.84
N PHE A 550 -19.30 38.43 7.89
CA PHE A 550 -18.49 38.92 9.02
C PHE A 550 -17.52 37.85 9.52
N TRP A 551 -16.51 38.27 10.27
CA TRP A 551 -15.55 37.40 10.95
C TRP A 551 -15.72 37.53 12.46
N ALA A 552 -15.53 36.44 13.18
CA ALA A 552 -15.30 36.45 14.61
C ALA A 552 -13.84 36.11 14.89
N ALA A 553 -13.16 36.92 15.68
CA ALA A 553 -11.78 36.71 16.07
C ALA A 553 -11.56 37.09 17.53
N SER A 554 -10.98 36.20 18.32
CA SER A 554 -10.74 36.40 19.75
C SER A 554 -9.43 35.78 20.20
N ILE A 555 -8.87 36.32 21.28
CA ILE A 555 -7.74 35.71 21.99
C ILE A 555 -8.34 34.84 23.09
N THR A 556 -8.19 33.53 22.98
CA THR A 556 -8.81 32.55 23.88
C THR A 556 -7.90 32.16 25.04
N SER A 557 -6.61 32.50 24.97
CA SER A 557 -5.66 32.31 26.06
C SER A 557 -4.59 33.40 26.06
N ALA A 558 -4.24 33.86 27.26
CA ALA A 558 -3.15 34.79 27.54
C ALA A 558 -3.25 36.15 26.80
N ILE A 559 -4.42 36.79 26.83
CA ILE A 559 -4.66 38.09 26.18
C ILE A 559 -3.68 39.19 26.59
N GLY A 560 -3.23 39.21 27.85
CA GLY A 560 -2.24 40.19 28.34
C GLY A 560 -0.87 40.09 27.68
N ASN A 561 -0.61 39.01 26.92
CA ASN A 561 0.65 38.82 26.20
C ASN A 561 0.60 39.34 24.76
N PHE A 562 -0.57 39.60 24.19
CA PHE A 562 -0.72 40.15 22.85
C PHE A 562 -0.56 41.67 22.88
N THR A 563 0.38 42.21 22.11
CA THR A 563 0.74 43.64 22.23
C THR A 563 0.42 44.45 20.99
N ASN A 564 0.40 43.85 19.80
CA ASN A 564 0.21 44.57 18.54
C ASN A 564 -0.18 43.61 17.42
N SER A 565 -0.98 44.05 16.44
CA SER A 565 -1.05 43.48 15.09
C SER A 565 -1.79 44.44 14.16
N ASN A 566 -1.47 44.41 12.86
CA ASN A 566 -2.44 44.82 11.85
C ASN A 566 -3.35 43.63 11.51
N LEU A 567 -4.58 43.92 11.08
CA LEU A 567 -5.54 42.92 10.65
C LEU A 567 -5.61 42.92 9.12
N ARG A 568 -5.62 41.75 8.51
CA ARG A 568 -5.94 41.60 7.08
C ARG A 568 -7.09 40.63 6.89
N LEU A 569 -8.11 41.08 6.17
CA LEU A 569 -9.25 40.28 5.74
C LEU A 569 -9.21 40.13 4.23
N ARG A 570 -9.44 38.92 3.74
CA ARG A 570 -9.58 38.65 2.30
C ARG A 570 -11.04 38.52 1.92
N ASP A 571 -11.42 39.19 0.84
CA ASP A 571 -12.77 39.07 0.30
C ASP A 571 -12.82 39.53 -1.16
N PRO A 572 -13.54 38.84 -2.04
CA PRO A 572 -13.80 39.31 -3.40
C PRO A 572 -14.56 40.66 -3.45
N SER A 573 -15.30 41.04 -2.41
CA SER A 573 -16.08 42.28 -2.35
C SER A 573 -15.25 43.53 -2.07
N VAL A 574 -13.93 43.41 -1.89
CA VAL A 574 -13.07 44.55 -1.53
C VAL A 574 -13.00 45.56 -2.68
N THR A 575 -13.24 46.83 -2.37
CA THR A 575 -13.17 47.98 -3.30
C THR A 575 -12.17 49.01 -2.80
N SER A 576 -11.88 50.05 -3.60
CA SER A 576 -10.95 51.14 -3.25
C SER A 576 -11.35 51.95 -2.01
N LEU A 577 -12.61 51.87 -1.58
CA LEU A 577 -13.11 52.54 -0.38
C LEU A 577 -13.23 51.59 0.83
N SER A 578 -12.82 50.33 0.69
CA SER A 578 -13.02 49.35 1.75
C SER A 578 -12.14 49.61 2.98
N ALA A 579 -12.70 49.34 4.15
CA ALA A 579 -12.01 49.34 5.43
C ALA A 579 -12.50 48.20 6.32
N ILE A 580 -11.72 47.87 7.35
CA ILE A 580 -12.13 46.90 8.37
C ILE A 580 -12.77 47.68 9.51
N ALA A 581 -13.98 47.29 9.89
CA ALA A 581 -14.66 47.79 11.07
C ALA A 581 -14.87 46.66 12.09
N ALA A 582 -15.02 47.01 13.36
CA ALA A 582 -15.19 46.02 14.41
C ALA A 582 -16.22 46.40 15.46
N SER A 583 -16.77 45.37 16.10
CA SER A 583 -17.66 45.49 17.23
C SER A 583 -17.41 44.36 18.22
N THR A 584 -17.62 44.62 19.52
CA THR A 584 -17.56 43.59 20.57
C THR A 584 -18.81 42.73 20.64
N THR A 585 -19.90 43.19 20.01
CA THR A 585 -21.18 42.48 19.91
C THR A 585 -21.54 42.31 18.44
N GLN A 586 -21.99 41.12 18.03
CA GLN A 586 -22.27 40.83 16.62
C GLN A 586 -23.27 41.84 15.99
N GLY A 587 -24.35 42.19 16.71
CA GLY A 587 -25.33 43.18 16.26
C GLY A 587 -25.03 44.63 16.70
N GLY A 588 -23.80 44.93 17.10
CA GLY A 588 -23.42 46.23 17.65
C GLY A 588 -23.09 47.30 16.59
N SER A 589 -22.57 48.43 17.06
CA SER A 589 -21.95 49.45 16.19
C SER A 589 -20.56 48.98 15.77
N TYR A 590 -20.26 49.05 14.46
CA TYR A 590 -18.99 48.65 13.88
C TYR A 590 -18.12 49.87 13.54
N ASP A 591 -17.11 50.13 14.36
CA ASP A 591 -16.21 51.28 14.22
C ASP A 591 -14.95 50.92 13.43
N LEU A 592 -14.43 51.87 12.66
CA LEU A 592 -13.20 51.72 11.87
C LEU A 592 -12.03 51.20 12.72
N GLN A 593 -11.34 50.18 12.23
CA GLN A 593 -10.12 49.64 12.83
C GLN A 593 -8.86 50.16 12.13
N GLY A 594 -7.91 50.62 12.93
CA GLY A 594 -6.66 51.22 12.45
C GLY A 594 -6.83 52.61 11.84
N GLY A 595 -5.83 53.05 11.08
CA GLY A 595 -5.84 54.36 10.44
C GLY A 595 -6.82 54.46 9.26
N THR A 596 -7.13 55.70 8.84
CA THR A 596 -8.11 56.03 7.78
C THR A 596 -7.69 55.65 6.36
N SER A 597 -6.44 55.20 6.17
CA SER A 597 -5.84 54.84 4.89
C SER A 597 -5.33 53.38 4.90
N PRO A 598 -6.22 52.38 5.01
CA PRO A 598 -5.80 50.97 4.97
C PRO A 598 -5.12 50.63 3.64
N THR A 599 -4.28 49.60 3.65
CA THR A 599 -3.73 49.05 2.41
C THR A 599 -4.78 48.15 1.75
N ILE A 600 -5.18 48.51 0.53
CA ILE A 600 -6.27 47.85 -0.20
C ILE A 600 -5.72 47.19 -1.45
N VAL A 601 -6.11 45.95 -1.68
CA VAL A 601 -5.97 45.25 -2.95
C VAL A 601 -7.39 44.92 -3.41
N ALA A 602 -7.92 45.68 -4.37
CA ALA A 602 -9.29 45.53 -4.86
C ALA A 602 -9.55 44.10 -5.35
N GLY A 603 -10.74 43.58 -5.05
CA GLY A 603 -11.15 42.20 -5.31
C GLY A 603 -10.41 41.14 -4.49
N THR A 604 -9.55 41.53 -3.54
CA THR A 604 -8.68 40.59 -2.82
C THR A 604 -8.66 40.81 -1.31
N SER A 605 -8.20 41.96 -0.81
CA SER A 605 -7.93 42.13 0.63
C SER A 605 -7.87 43.57 1.11
N VAL A 606 -8.21 43.78 2.38
CA VAL A 606 -7.98 45.04 3.13
C VAL A 606 -7.07 44.74 4.31
N THR A 607 -6.03 45.55 4.50
CA THR A 607 -5.11 45.50 5.65
C THR A 607 -5.19 46.80 6.44
N THR A 608 -5.43 46.72 7.75
CA THR A 608 -5.37 47.91 8.62
C THR A 608 -3.95 48.47 8.67
N ILE A 609 -3.84 49.76 8.95
CA ILE A 609 -2.57 50.43 9.26
C ILE A 609 -2.62 51.00 10.68
N ALA A 610 -1.54 51.63 11.13
CA ALA A 610 -1.46 52.25 12.45
C ALA A 610 -2.66 53.20 12.74
N PRO A 611 -3.22 53.20 13.97
CA PRO A 611 -2.79 52.41 15.13
C PRO A 611 -3.12 50.91 14.95
N ALA A 612 -2.14 50.06 15.25
CA ALA A 612 -2.35 48.63 15.22
C ALA A 612 -3.21 48.19 16.41
N VAL A 613 -3.89 47.05 16.28
CA VAL A 613 -4.76 46.54 17.34
C VAL A 613 -3.92 45.92 18.45
N THR A 614 -4.27 46.23 19.70
CA THR A 614 -3.64 45.68 20.91
C THR A 614 -4.50 44.60 21.58
N ALA A 615 -5.70 44.35 21.03
CA ALA A 615 -6.61 43.28 21.39
C ALA A 615 -7.40 42.87 20.14
N LEU A 616 -8.04 41.69 20.17
CA LEU A 616 -8.99 41.32 19.13
C LEU A 616 -10.40 41.76 19.51
N PRO A 617 -11.09 42.53 18.65
CA PRO A 617 -12.30 43.24 19.01
C PRO A 617 -13.56 42.36 19.07
N GLY A 618 -13.46 41.06 18.78
CA GLY A 618 -14.59 40.12 18.81
C GLY A 618 -15.15 39.86 17.41
N PHE A 619 -15.80 40.86 16.81
CA PHE A 619 -16.40 40.76 15.48
C PHE A 619 -15.82 41.79 14.52
N LEU A 620 -15.57 41.39 13.28
CA LEU A 620 -14.98 42.21 12.22
C LEU A 620 -15.85 42.15 10.97
N VAL A 621 -16.00 43.28 10.28
CA VAL A 621 -16.73 43.38 9.01
C VAL A 621 -15.93 44.26 8.04
N ILE A 622 -15.90 43.88 6.76
CA ILE A 622 -15.44 44.79 5.71
C ILE A 622 -16.58 45.75 5.39
N GLY A 623 -16.33 47.05 5.43
CA GLY A 623 -17.30 48.07 5.04
C GLY A 623 -16.69 49.09 4.11
N THR A 624 -17.47 50.09 3.72
CA THR A 624 -16.98 51.29 3.02
C THR A 624 -16.69 52.38 4.03
N LYS A 625 -15.58 53.12 3.82
CA LYS A 625 -15.28 54.31 4.62
C LYS A 625 -16.35 55.38 4.42
N ALA A 626 -16.64 56.13 5.47
CA ALA A 626 -17.45 57.34 5.35
C ALA A 626 -16.74 58.35 4.43
N ILE A 627 -17.47 58.97 3.51
CA ILE A 627 -16.97 60.07 2.69
C ILE A 627 -17.05 61.38 3.49
N SER A 628 -15.90 61.97 3.81
CA SER A 628 -15.88 63.33 4.36
C SER A 628 -16.28 64.31 3.26
N MET A 629 -17.48 64.88 3.34
CA MET A 629 -17.84 66.03 2.50
C MET A 629 -17.18 67.28 3.08
N SER A 630 -16.15 67.82 2.41
CA SER A 630 -15.69 69.18 2.67
C SER A 630 -16.65 70.15 1.98
N TYR A 631 -17.42 70.90 2.76
CA TYR A 631 -18.14 72.05 2.24
C TYR A 631 -17.14 73.19 2.02
N VAL A 632 -16.87 73.55 0.77
CA VAL A 632 -16.10 74.76 0.43
C VAL A 632 -17.11 75.88 0.18
N SER A 633 -17.45 76.61 1.24
CA SER A 633 -18.10 77.92 1.12
C SER A 633 -17.03 78.95 0.76
N SER A 634 -17.28 79.78 -0.25
CA SER A 634 -16.30 80.74 -0.76
C SER A 634 -16.04 81.95 0.15
N THR A 635 -16.64 82.05 1.34
CA THR A 635 -16.27 83.06 2.34
C THR A 635 -16.56 82.58 3.78
N THR A 636 -15.51 82.60 4.62
CA THR A 636 -15.46 82.35 6.08
C THR A 636 -15.65 80.92 6.62
N THR A 637 -14.68 80.48 7.44
CA THR A 637 -14.64 79.23 8.20
C THR A 637 -15.63 79.30 9.38
N GLN A 638 -16.58 78.37 9.47
CA GLN A 638 -17.38 78.13 10.66
C GLN A 638 -17.35 76.64 11.02
N SER A 639 -17.09 76.31 12.29
CA SER A 639 -17.19 74.94 12.80
C SER A 639 -18.65 74.62 13.12
N VAL A 640 -19.24 73.63 12.45
CA VAL A 640 -20.59 73.14 12.76
C VAL A 640 -20.48 71.90 13.64
N VAL A 641 -21.11 71.96 14.81
CA VAL A 641 -21.23 70.88 15.79
C VAL A 641 -22.68 70.39 15.78
N THR A 642 -23.12 69.65 14.74
CA THR A 642 -24.27 68.71 14.75
C THR A 642 -24.49 68.07 13.36
N PRO A 643 -24.99 66.81 13.27
CA PRO A 643 -25.13 66.08 12.01
C PRO A 643 -26.38 66.50 11.21
N VAL A 644 -26.24 66.60 9.89
CA VAL A 644 -27.35 66.86 8.94
C VAL A 644 -27.87 65.54 8.38
N PHE A 645 -29.20 65.32 8.45
CA PHE A 645 -29.88 64.18 7.84
C PHE A 645 -30.24 64.49 6.37
N VAL A 646 -30.05 63.49 5.51
CA VAL A 646 -30.39 63.56 4.07
C VAL A 646 -31.82 63.04 3.86
N ASN A 647 -32.71 63.83 3.24
CA ASN A 647 -34.02 63.36 2.74
C ASN A 647 -33.96 63.16 1.22
N THR A 648 -34.57 62.09 0.72
CA THR A 648 -34.40 61.46 -0.59
C THR A 648 -35.23 62.07 -1.72
N THR A 649 -35.51 63.37 -1.72
CA THR A 649 -36.21 63.98 -2.88
C THR A 649 -35.88 65.47 -3.00
N ASN A 650 -35.13 65.80 -4.07
CA ASN A 650 -34.70 67.12 -4.54
C ASN A 650 -33.41 67.73 -3.94
N ASN A 651 -32.43 67.92 -4.83
CA ASN A 651 -31.18 68.67 -4.61
C ASN A 651 -31.44 70.19 -4.52
N GLN A 652 -32.01 70.67 -3.42
CA GLN A 652 -31.85 72.08 -3.02
C GLN A 652 -31.64 72.19 -1.51
N VAL A 653 -30.52 72.81 -1.14
CA VAL A 653 -30.23 73.26 0.22
C VAL A 653 -31.03 74.54 0.45
N ILE A 654 -32.02 74.51 1.34
CA ILE A 654 -32.67 75.72 1.84
C ILE A 654 -32.00 76.06 3.18
N GLY A 655 -31.22 77.14 3.19
CA GLY A 655 -30.80 77.80 4.42
C GLY A 655 -31.89 78.74 4.90
N LEU A 656 -32.11 78.78 6.22
CA LEU A 656 -32.68 79.94 6.89
C LEU A 656 -31.55 80.88 7.29
#